data_AF-A0A842SRL9-F1
#
_entry.id   AF-A0A842SRL9-F1
#
_cell.length_a   1.000
_cell.length_b   1.000
_cell.length_c   1.000
_cell.angle_alpha   90.00
_cell.angle_beta   90.00
_cell.angle_gamma   90.00
#
_symmetry.space_group_name_H-M   'P 1'
#
loop_
_entity.id
_entity.type
_entity.pdbx_description
1 polymer ?
#
loop_
_entity_poly.entity_id
_entity_poly.type
_entity_poly.pdbx_seq_one_letter_code
_entity_poly.pdbx_strand_id
1 'polypeptide(L)'
;MCGILGLWNTEGKDVNAAMQLLQARGQDGAGWYDGKETQYTQTADDLECSPTGTGHVLHAIVGHVPQPIKKKGVLVANCEIYNWQSLAERHDINAENDADLLMKLLDQTTLSKGHVLSLLEELDGVYAFAYWREDDVIIARDLVGVKPLWYSHQDGFAFASEKKVLLKLGYHDIAELNPRTALYYQKKNNLLEHWQRAFYKKEIEEEEEDAVAEKIKRLFVNAVKKRIPQGIKVGILFSGGIDSTLIAKVCQDLGYDMMCYTAIAENPRGLKPHDLLAAQTVAAKYNFRHKVIKVNEADIPALAEATANLIEEANAVKVAVGMPFLAAARQAKRDGCKVLLSGLGAEELYAGYQRHRNSKDVNDECYAGLLWLYERDLYRDDVITMRNGLELRLPFLDKELTEHALSIPADLKLKDGKEKYSLRKSSLLLGIEEEDAFRPKKAAQYGSKFDQSLERVARSKGLNRVEYLQTLLPNTNRKLGVLCSGGKDSWYAAYVMQQLNYELSCVVTMKSENPDSYMFHTPAIELVKLQAKAASIPFIEETTTGKKEEELEDLTSLLQKAKEQHKIDGVVTGALFSQYQRSRIEKLCNELGLKAYAPLWHLEQESELRELLREGFIITMSAIAGEGLSKEWLGKPIGKQAVDELVKLREKMDFNVAAEGGEYETLVLDCPLFKKRLVVQAARAMENEITGRLVVRKALLKDK
;
A
#
# COMPACT_ATOMS: atom_id res chain seq x y z
N MET A 1 -0.84 20.63 -3.98
CA MET A 1 -0.74 19.93 -5.28
C MET A 1 -2.15 19.72 -5.84
N CYS A 2 -2.38 19.38 -7.11
CA CYS A 2 -3.75 19.36 -7.65
C CYS A 2 -4.63 18.19 -7.17
N GLY A 3 -5.94 18.39 -7.12
CA GLY A 3 -6.93 17.33 -6.92
C GLY A 3 -7.88 17.28 -8.11
N ILE A 4 -8.27 16.06 -8.52
CA ILE A 4 -9.24 15.85 -9.61
C ILE A 4 -10.44 15.03 -9.14
N LEU A 5 -11.61 15.33 -9.71
CA LEU A 5 -12.89 14.66 -9.47
C LEU A 5 -13.65 14.56 -10.80
N GLY A 6 -14.41 13.49 -11.01
CA GLY A 6 -15.40 13.45 -12.08
C GLY A 6 -16.47 12.41 -11.82
N LEU A 7 -17.66 12.69 -12.33
CA LEU A 7 -18.86 11.88 -12.16
C LEU A 7 -19.69 11.90 -13.44
N TRP A 8 -20.20 10.73 -13.84
CA TRP A 8 -21.14 10.59 -14.96
C TRP A 8 -22.17 9.50 -14.66
N ASN A 9 -23.40 9.71 -15.15
CA ASN A 9 -24.54 8.80 -14.92
C ASN A 9 -24.85 8.60 -13.42
N THR A 10 -24.73 9.67 -12.64
CA THR A 10 -24.94 9.66 -11.18
C THR A 10 -26.09 10.60 -10.81
N GLU A 11 -26.90 10.22 -9.82
CA GLU A 11 -28.01 11.03 -9.30
C GLU A 11 -27.91 11.22 -7.78
N GLY A 12 -28.39 12.36 -7.28
CA GLY A 12 -28.52 12.63 -5.84
C GLY A 12 -27.21 12.78 -5.07
N LYS A 13 -26.08 13.00 -5.77
CA LYS A 13 -24.75 13.15 -5.18
C LYS A 13 -24.45 14.61 -4.82
N ASP A 14 -23.92 14.85 -3.63
CA ASP A 14 -23.48 16.18 -3.18
C ASP A 14 -22.06 16.48 -3.70
N VAL A 15 -21.98 16.90 -4.96
CA VAL A 15 -20.71 17.18 -5.65
C VAL A 15 -20.00 18.41 -5.06
N ASN A 16 -20.76 19.41 -4.59
CA ASN A 16 -20.17 20.59 -3.94
C ASN A 16 -19.41 20.18 -2.68
N ALA A 17 -20.01 19.41 -1.77
CA ALA A 17 -19.33 18.96 -0.56
C ALA A 17 -18.10 18.08 -0.88
N ALA A 18 -18.13 17.32 -1.98
CA ALA A 18 -16.99 16.54 -2.45
C ALA A 18 -15.84 17.42 -2.95
N MET A 19 -16.13 18.46 -3.75
CA MET A 19 -15.15 19.44 -4.20
C MET A 19 -14.55 20.24 -3.04
N GLN A 20 -15.35 20.63 -2.06
CA GLN A 20 -14.88 21.29 -0.83
C GLN A 20 -13.91 20.40 -0.04
N LEU A 21 -14.21 19.11 0.08
CA LEU A 21 -13.30 18.15 0.73
C LEU A 21 -11.98 17.97 -0.03
N LEU A 22 -12.04 18.05 -1.37
CA LEU A 22 -10.89 17.93 -2.26
C LEU A 22 -9.98 19.17 -2.22
N GLN A 23 -10.54 20.37 -1.98
CA GLN A 23 -9.82 21.67 -1.92
C GLN A 23 -8.57 21.64 -1.03
N ALA A 24 -8.56 20.81 0.01
CA ALA A 24 -7.40 20.68 0.88
C ALA A 24 -6.14 20.10 0.18
N ARG A 25 -6.26 19.57 -1.04
CA ARG A 25 -5.12 19.24 -1.91
C ARG A 25 -4.53 20.48 -2.57
N GLY A 26 -5.39 21.35 -3.12
CA GLY A 26 -5.02 22.51 -3.93
C GLY A 26 -5.76 23.78 -3.50
N GLN A 27 -5.00 24.79 -3.07
CA GLN A 27 -5.53 26.02 -2.47
C GLN A 27 -5.47 27.24 -3.41
N ASP A 28 -4.95 27.08 -4.62
CA ASP A 28 -4.63 28.19 -5.53
C ASP A 28 -5.74 28.46 -6.57
N GLY A 29 -6.82 27.69 -6.53
CA GLY A 29 -8.01 27.84 -7.37
C GLY A 29 -8.85 26.57 -7.43
N ALA A 30 -10.08 26.69 -7.92
CA ALA A 30 -10.95 25.55 -8.20
C ALA A 30 -11.69 25.75 -9.52
N GLY A 31 -12.13 24.65 -10.13
CA GLY A 31 -12.95 24.70 -11.32
C GLY A 31 -13.81 23.46 -11.49
N TRP A 32 -14.92 23.63 -12.22
CA TRP A 32 -15.88 22.58 -12.53
C TRP A 32 -16.36 22.74 -13.98
N TYR A 33 -16.40 21.65 -14.73
CA TYR A 33 -16.99 21.59 -16.07
C TYR A 33 -18.22 20.69 -16.04
N ASP A 34 -19.38 21.26 -16.35
CA ASP A 34 -20.70 20.62 -16.22
C ASP A 34 -21.14 19.82 -17.48
N GLY A 35 -20.33 19.86 -18.53
CA GLY A 35 -20.67 19.32 -19.84
C GLY A 35 -20.94 20.36 -20.92
N LYS A 36 -21.09 21.62 -20.54
CA LYS A 36 -21.32 22.75 -21.44
C LYS A 36 -20.29 23.85 -21.23
N GLU A 37 -20.09 24.26 -19.97
CA GLU A 37 -19.22 25.38 -19.62
C GLU A 37 -18.32 25.05 -18.43
N THR A 38 -17.22 25.79 -18.32
CA THR A 38 -16.29 25.68 -17.19
C THR A 38 -16.45 26.88 -16.27
N GLN A 39 -16.76 26.61 -15.01
CA GLN A 39 -16.68 27.60 -13.93
C GLN A 39 -15.29 27.56 -13.30
N TYR A 40 -14.71 28.72 -13.02
CA TYR A 40 -13.50 28.86 -12.22
C TYR A 40 -13.74 29.79 -11.04
N THR A 41 -13.24 29.40 -9.87
CA THR A 41 -13.38 30.14 -8.61
C THR A 41 -12.06 30.12 -7.85
N GLN A 42 -11.96 30.95 -6.81
CA GLN A 42 -10.79 30.93 -5.92
C GLN A 42 -10.81 29.71 -4.99
N THR A 43 -12.00 29.29 -4.55
CA THR A 43 -12.19 28.13 -3.68
C THR A 43 -13.33 27.26 -4.20
N ALA A 44 -13.30 25.97 -3.84
CA ALA A 44 -14.39 25.05 -4.14
C ALA A 44 -15.72 25.39 -3.43
N ASP A 45 -15.72 26.26 -2.42
CA ASP A 45 -16.93 26.67 -1.70
C ASP A 45 -17.87 27.50 -2.59
N ASP A 46 -17.29 28.22 -3.56
CA ASP A 46 -18.01 29.10 -4.49
C ASP A 46 -18.46 28.40 -5.77
N LEU A 47 -18.18 27.09 -5.93
CA LEU A 47 -18.57 26.33 -7.12
C LEU A 47 -20.04 25.95 -7.07
N GLU A 48 -20.70 26.02 -8.23
CA GLU A 48 -22.03 25.47 -8.44
C GLU A 48 -21.90 24.20 -9.28
N CYS A 49 -21.63 23.07 -8.62
CA CYS A 49 -21.37 21.81 -9.31
C CYS A 49 -22.69 21.13 -9.74
N SER A 50 -22.76 20.78 -11.03
CA SER A 50 -23.76 19.86 -11.56
C SER A 50 -23.55 18.42 -11.06
N PRO A 51 -24.58 17.55 -11.08
CA PRO A 51 -24.45 16.13 -10.72
C PRO A 51 -23.57 15.30 -11.66
N THR A 52 -23.20 15.84 -12.83
CA THR A 52 -22.36 15.20 -13.84
C THR A 52 -21.37 16.22 -14.36
N GLY A 53 -20.10 15.84 -14.41
CA GLY A 53 -19.04 16.76 -14.81
C GLY A 53 -17.68 16.31 -14.31
N THR A 54 -16.69 17.18 -14.49
CA THR A 54 -15.36 16.99 -13.93
C THR A 54 -14.84 18.27 -13.32
N GLY A 55 -14.14 18.14 -12.20
CA GLY A 55 -13.63 19.24 -11.42
C GLY A 55 -12.17 19.08 -11.06
N HIS A 56 -11.55 20.21 -10.72
CA HIS A 56 -10.16 20.30 -10.35
C HIS A 56 -9.96 21.35 -9.27
N VAL A 57 -9.04 21.08 -8.34
CA VAL A 57 -8.52 22.06 -7.38
C VAL A 57 -7.03 22.23 -7.61
N LEU A 58 -6.57 23.47 -7.74
CA LEU A 58 -5.24 23.82 -8.26
C LEU A 58 -4.23 24.01 -7.14
N HIS A 59 -3.01 23.53 -7.40
CA HIS A 59 -1.84 24.00 -6.68
C HIS A 59 -0.74 24.41 -7.65
N ALA A 60 -0.41 25.69 -7.64
CA ALA A 60 0.51 26.30 -8.58
C ALA A 60 1.97 26.12 -8.11
N ILE A 61 2.67 25.11 -8.68
CA ILE A 61 4.13 24.95 -8.53
C ILE A 61 4.84 25.94 -9.45
N VAL A 62 4.67 25.79 -10.76
CA VAL A 62 5.19 26.66 -11.82
C VAL A 62 4.02 27.18 -12.65
N GLY A 63 3.83 28.49 -12.68
CA GLY A 63 2.71 29.12 -13.38
C GLY A 63 1.35 28.88 -12.69
N HIS A 64 0.34 29.61 -13.16
CA HIS A 64 -1.05 29.45 -12.73
C HIS A 64 -1.87 29.04 -13.95
N VAL A 65 -2.30 27.78 -13.98
CA VAL A 65 -3.06 27.20 -15.10
C VAL A 65 -4.39 26.70 -14.55
N PRO A 66 -5.49 27.45 -14.76
CA PRO A 66 -6.81 27.01 -14.35
C PRO A 66 -7.19 25.70 -15.06
N GLN A 67 -7.75 24.75 -14.32
CA GLN A 67 -8.37 23.55 -14.87
C GLN A 67 -9.76 23.34 -14.26
N PRO A 68 -10.71 22.66 -14.94
CA PRO A 68 -10.56 21.86 -16.17
C PRO A 68 -10.11 22.65 -17.41
N ILE A 69 -9.25 22.06 -18.25
CA ILE A 69 -8.79 22.66 -19.52
C ILE A 69 -9.73 22.22 -20.64
N LYS A 70 -10.47 23.15 -21.25
CA LYS A 70 -11.36 22.87 -22.39
C LYS A 70 -10.70 23.24 -23.73
N LYS A 71 -10.67 22.29 -24.65
CA LYS A 71 -10.42 22.48 -26.09
C LYS A 71 -11.36 21.57 -26.89
N LYS A 72 -10.88 20.63 -27.71
CA LYS A 72 -11.76 19.63 -28.36
C LYS A 72 -12.37 18.71 -27.30
N GLY A 73 -11.56 18.16 -26.40
CA GLY A 73 -12.00 17.51 -25.17
C GLY A 73 -12.00 18.43 -23.95
N VAL A 74 -12.04 17.82 -22.77
CA VAL A 74 -11.89 18.45 -21.45
C VAL A 74 -10.86 17.62 -20.68
N LEU A 75 -9.82 18.26 -20.12
CA LEU A 75 -8.82 17.60 -19.28
C LEU A 75 -8.90 18.12 -17.85
N VAL A 76 -8.86 17.19 -16.89
CA VAL A 76 -8.40 17.46 -15.53
C VAL A 76 -7.17 16.61 -15.25
N ALA A 77 -6.11 17.19 -14.70
CA ALA A 77 -4.86 16.50 -14.44
C ALA A 77 -4.17 17.02 -13.18
N ASN A 78 -3.73 16.08 -12.33
CA ASN A 78 -2.64 16.29 -11.38
C ASN A 78 -1.39 15.70 -12.02
N CYS A 79 -0.62 16.52 -12.74
CA CYS A 79 0.51 16.05 -13.54
C CYS A 79 1.75 16.92 -13.40
N GLU A 80 2.89 16.26 -13.62
CA GLU A 80 4.20 16.82 -13.90
C GLU A 80 4.81 15.97 -15.02
N ILE A 81 4.71 16.42 -16.28
CA ILE A 81 5.30 15.70 -17.43
C ILE A 81 6.68 16.31 -17.71
N TYR A 82 7.73 15.63 -17.27
CA TYR A 82 9.09 16.15 -17.31
C TYR A 82 9.67 16.29 -18.72
N ASN A 83 9.21 15.46 -19.66
CA ASN A 83 9.62 15.52 -21.07
C ASN A 83 8.67 16.33 -21.96
N TRP A 84 7.85 17.22 -21.39
CA TRP A 84 6.83 17.93 -22.16
C TRP A 84 7.42 18.77 -23.32
N GLN A 85 8.56 19.42 -23.11
CA GLN A 85 9.21 20.22 -24.16
C GLN A 85 9.65 19.36 -25.35
N SER A 86 10.28 18.21 -25.10
CA SER A 86 10.74 17.34 -26.19
C SER A 86 9.57 16.65 -26.90
N LEU A 87 8.47 16.37 -26.19
CA LEU A 87 7.24 15.88 -26.81
C LEU A 87 6.55 16.97 -27.65
N ALA A 88 6.52 18.22 -27.16
CA ALA A 88 5.99 19.36 -27.90
C ALA A 88 6.71 19.52 -29.25
N GLU A 89 8.04 19.46 -29.26
CA GLU A 89 8.84 19.50 -30.49
C GLU A 89 8.59 18.30 -31.40
N ARG A 90 8.56 17.07 -30.84
CA ARG A 90 8.37 15.83 -31.62
C ARG A 90 7.01 15.78 -32.33
N HIS A 91 5.97 16.29 -31.67
CA HIS A 91 4.59 16.26 -32.17
C HIS A 91 4.15 17.56 -32.85
N ASP A 92 5.06 18.53 -33.02
CA ASP A 92 4.79 19.86 -33.59
C ASP A 92 3.63 20.59 -32.87
N ILE A 93 3.67 20.56 -31.53
CA ILE A 93 2.67 21.15 -30.65
C ILE A 93 3.27 22.37 -29.96
N ASN A 94 2.71 23.55 -30.20
CA ASN A 94 3.02 24.73 -29.39
C ASN A 94 2.29 24.64 -28.04
N ALA A 95 2.91 24.04 -27.01
CA ALA A 95 2.35 23.92 -25.65
C ALA A 95 2.93 24.97 -24.69
N GLU A 96 2.10 25.49 -23.78
CA GLU A 96 2.55 26.49 -22.79
C GLU A 96 3.14 25.85 -21.52
N ASN A 97 2.71 24.63 -21.21
CA ASN A 97 3.11 23.84 -20.06
C ASN A 97 2.77 22.36 -20.31
N ASP A 98 3.09 21.52 -19.34
CA ASP A 98 2.87 20.08 -19.37
C ASP A 98 1.39 19.67 -19.44
N ALA A 99 0.51 20.33 -18.69
CA ALA A 99 -0.93 20.04 -18.74
C ALA A 99 -1.56 20.45 -20.09
N ASP A 100 -1.18 21.60 -20.65
CA ASP A 100 -1.62 22.05 -21.98
C ASP A 100 -1.07 21.14 -23.09
N LEU A 101 0.17 20.65 -22.96
CA LEU A 101 0.68 19.62 -23.87
C LEU A 101 -0.17 18.35 -23.80
N LEU A 102 -0.42 17.82 -22.61
CA LEU A 102 -1.21 16.60 -22.43
C LEU A 102 -2.60 16.75 -23.07
N MET A 103 -3.23 17.90 -22.86
CA MET A 103 -4.51 18.24 -23.47
C MET A 103 -4.45 18.18 -25.01
N LYS A 104 -3.42 18.79 -25.61
CA LYS A 104 -3.25 18.84 -27.07
C LYS A 104 -2.92 17.48 -27.67
N LEU A 105 -2.09 16.68 -27.01
CA LEU A 105 -1.81 15.31 -27.42
C LEU A 105 -3.08 14.46 -27.44
N LEU A 106 -3.91 14.55 -26.40
CA LEU A 106 -5.17 13.80 -26.31
C LEU A 106 -6.22 14.26 -27.33
N ASP A 107 -6.26 15.55 -27.64
CA ASP A 107 -7.12 16.11 -28.70
C ASP A 107 -6.78 15.57 -30.10
N GLN A 108 -5.50 15.35 -30.37
CA GLN A 108 -4.99 14.78 -31.61
C GLN A 108 -5.07 13.24 -31.63
N THR A 109 -5.20 12.60 -30.47
CA THR A 109 -5.24 11.14 -30.33
C THR A 109 -6.63 10.56 -30.61
N THR A 110 -6.66 9.45 -31.35
CA THR A 110 -7.84 8.58 -31.46
C THR A 110 -8.03 7.83 -30.14
N LEU A 111 -9.21 7.89 -29.52
CA LEU A 111 -9.46 7.27 -28.20
C LEU A 111 -9.70 5.75 -28.28
N SER A 112 -8.88 5.04 -29.06
CA SER A 112 -8.86 3.57 -29.05
C SER A 112 -7.71 3.07 -28.20
N LYS A 113 -7.86 1.86 -27.66
CA LYS A 113 -6.89 1.23 -26.75
C LYS A 113 -5.44 1.35 -27.24
N GLY A 114 -5.16 1.00 -28.49
CA GLY A 114 -3.79 1.02 -29.02
C GLY A 114 -3.14 2.41 -29.02
N HIS A 115 -3.85 3.43 -29.48
CA HIS A 115 -3.30 4.80 -29.57
C HIS A 115 -3.13 5.43 -28.19
N VAL A 116 -4.09 5.24 -27.28
CA VAL A 116 -3.99 5.77 -25.92
C VAL A 116 -2.83 5.12 -25.18
N LEU A 117 -2.68 3.79 -25.27
CA LEU A 117 -1.56 3.10 -24.61
C LEU A 117 -0.21 3.54 -25.20
N SER A 118 -0.11 3.70 -26.52
CA SER A 118 1.10 4.22 -27.17
C SER A 118 1.45 5.63 -26.70
N LEU A 119 0.46 6.53 -26.57
CA LEU A 119 0.68 7.86 -26.04
C LEU A 119 1.20 7.83 -24.60
N LEU A 120 0.61 6.97 -23.75
CA LEU A 120 1.02 6.84 -22.34
C LEU A 120 2.47 6.33 -22.20
N GLU A 121 2.95 5.53 -23.15
CA GLU A 121 4.34 5.05 -23.18
C GLU A 121 5.34 6.19 -23.46
N GLU A 122 4.94 7.23 -24.19
CA GLU A 122 5.80 8.38 -24.48
C GLU A 122 5.97 9.34 -23.30
N LEU A 123 5.04 9.33 -22.33
CA LEU A 123 5.05 10.25 -21.20
C LEU A 123 6.12 9.85 -20.18
N ASP A 124 7.02 10.79 -19.87
CA ASP A 124 7.96 10.69 -18.76
C ASP A 124 7.57 11.72 -17.71
N GLY A 125 6.90 11.24 -16.66
CA GLY A 125 6.24 12.11 -15.69
C GLY A 125 5.54 11.34 -14.60
N VAL A 126 5.00 12.10 -13.65
CA VAL A 126 4.06 11.61 -12.64
C VAL A 126 2.73 12.30 -12.89
N TYR A 127 1.66 11.52 -13.05
CA TYR A 127 0.39 12.09 -13.49
C TYR A 127 -0.78 11.22 -13.04
N ALA A 128 -1.92 11.85 -12.79
CA ALA A 128 -3.23 11.23 -12.78
C ALA A 128 -4.17 12.19 -13.52
N PHE A 129 -4.88 11.71 -14.53
CA PHE A 129 -5.74 12.55 -15.34
C PHE A 129 -7.03 11.85 -15.75
N ALA A 130 -8.03 12.66 -16.08
CA ALA A 130 -9.19 12.25 -16.85
C ALA A 130 -9.38 13.19 -18.04
N TYR A 131 -9.60 12.60 -19.22
CA TYR A 131 -9.88 13.30 -20.46
C TYR A 131 -11.23 12.88 -21.00
N TRP A 132 -12.13 13.85 -21.13
CA TRP A 132 -13.50 13.64 -21.57
C TRP A 132 -13.72 14.30 -22.94
N ARG A 133 -14.15 13.51 -23.92
CA ARG A 133 -14.57 13.98 -25.25
C ARG A 133 -15.87 13.28 -25.66
N GLU A 134 -16.92 14.05 -25.88
CA GLU A 134 -18.25 13.56 -26.26
C GLU A 134 -18.81 12.54 -25.25
N ASP A 135 -18.92 11.27 -25.61
CA ASP A 135 -19.36 10.18 -24.74
C ASP A 135 -18.21 9.41 -24.09
N ASP A 136 -16.97 9.67 -24.50
CA ASP A 136 -15.81 8.88 -24.12
C ASP A 136 -14.98 9.59 -23.04
N VAL A 137 -14.57 8.83 -22.03
CA VAL A 137 -13.70 9.29 -20.95
C VAL A 137 -12.51 8.35 -20.82
N ILE A 138 -11.31 8.89 -20.94
CA ILE A 138 -10.05 8.19 -20.67
C ILE A 138 -9.53 8.61 -19.31
N ILE A 139 -9.23 7.64 -18.46
CA ILE A 139 -8.60 7.87 -17.15
C ILE A 139 -7.32 7.05 -17.07
N ALA A 140 -6.21 7.69 -16.70
CA ALA A 140 -4.95 7.01 -16.49
C ALA A 140 -4.13 7.72 -15.42
N ARG A 141 -3.17 7.00 -14.86
CA ARG A 141 -2.14 7.55 -13.98
C ARG A 141 -0.74 7.09 -14.41
N ASP A 142 0.32 7.54 -13.76
CA ASP A 142 1.70 7.17 -14.08
C ASP A 142 1.99 5.69 -13.78
N LEU A 143 3.06 5.15 -14.39
CA LEU A 143 3.31 3.70 -14.46
C LEU A 143 3.57 3.05 -13.11
N VAL A 144 4.12 3.80 -12.16
CA VAL A 144 4.40 3.32 -10.80
C VAL A 144 3.24 3.63 -9.84
N GLY A 145 2.44 4.66 -10.14
CA GLY A 145 1.31 5.09 -9.32
C GLY A 145 1.68 6.12 -8.27
N VAL A 146 2.60 7.05 -8.59
CA VAL A 146 3.00 8.16 -7.71
C VAL A 146 1.81 9.07 -7.44
N LYS A 147 1.03 9.41 -8.48
CA LYS A 147 -0.20 10.19 -8.30
C LYS A 147 -1.38 9.26 -8.03
N PRO A 148 -2.07 9.40 -6.89
CA PRO A 148 -3.17 8.52 -6.55
C PRO A 148 -4.42 8.83 -7.38
N LEU A 149 -5.21 7.79 -7.61
CA LEU A 149 -6.50 7.90 -8.27
C LEU A 149 -7.39 6.74 -7.85
N TRP A 150 -8.59 7.05 -7.42
CA TRP A 150 -9.60 6.11 -6.96
C TRP A 150 -10.82 6.20 -7.86
N TYR A 151 -11.55 5.12 -8.03
CA TYR A 151 -12.77 5.11 -8.83
C TYR A 151 -13.83 4.16 -8.27
N SER A 152 -15.07 4.35 -8.71
CA SER A 152 -16.22 3.48 -8.45
C SER A 152 -17.09 3.39 -9.69
N HIS A 153 -17.67 2.20 -9.93
CA HIS A 153 -18.65 1.95 -10.98
C HIS A 153 -19.96 1.37 -10.42
N GLN A 154 -20.28 1.67 -9.16
CA GLN A 154 -21.45 1.13 -8.45
C GLN A 154 -22.76 1.81 -8.88
N ASP A 155 -22.77 3.15 -9.01
CA ASP A 155 -23.93 3.98 -9.34
C ASP A 155 -23.50 5.03 -10.39
N GLY A 156 -23.42 4.59 -11.66
CA GLY A 156 -22.69 5.33 -12.68
C GLY A 156 -21.18 5.23 -12.46
N PHE A 157 -20.41 6.18 -13.00
CA PHE A 157 -18.96 6.18 -12.87
C PHE A 157 -18.47 7.44 -12.18
N ALA A 158 -17.59 7.26 -11.20
CA ALA A 158 -16.93 8.36 -10.51
C ALA A 158 -15.45 8.05 -10.26
N PHE A 159 -14.62 9.09 -10.28
CA PHE A 159 -13.22 9.01 -9.87
C PHE A 159 -12.82 10.20 -9.01
N ALA A 160 -11.83 10.04 -8.13
CA ALA A 160 -11.24 11.13 -7.38
C ALA A 160 -9.78 10.85 -6.99
N SER A 161 -8.99 11.91 -6.75
CA SER A 161 -7.61 11.74 -6.25
C SER A 161 -7.51 11.11 -4.85
N GLU A 162 -8.56 11.24 -4.01
CA GLU A 162 -8.58 10.71 -2.64
C GLU A 162 -9.85 9.90 -2.38
N LYS A 163 -9.70 8.77 -1.66
CA LYS A 163 -10.77 7.81 -1.39
C LYS A 163 -11.95 8.44 -0.63
N LYS A 164 -11.70 9.27 0.39
CA LYS A 164 -12.78 9.98 1.12
C LYS A 164 -13.67 10.84 0.26
N VAL A 165 -13.19 11.35 -0.88
CA VAL A 165 -14.04 12.17 -1.76
C VAL A 165 -15.15 11.30 -2.34
N LEU A 166 -14.82 10.07 -2.77
CA LEU A 166 -15.82 9.10 -3.22
C LEU A 166 -16.69 8.57 -2.07
N LEU A 167 -16.14 8.37 -0.87
CA LEU A 167 -16.93 8.02 0.32
C LEU A 167 -17.93 9.13 0.69
N LYS A 168 -17.53 10.40 0.56
CA LYS A 168 -18.37 11.58 0.81
C LYS A 168 -19.53 11.66 -0.19
N LEU A 169 -19.32 11.16 -1.40
CA LEU A 169 -20.34 10.96 -2.44
C LEU A 169 -21.18 9.68 -2.21
N GLY A 170 -20.97 8.96 -1.11
CA GLY A 170 -21.73 7.76 -0.78
C GLY A 170 -21.37 6.53 -1.63
N TYR A 171 -20.21 6.52 -2.30
CA TYR A 171 -19.70 5.29 -2.91
C TYR A 171 -19.09 4.39 -1.84
N HIS A 172 -19.35 3.09 -1.94
CA HIS A 172 -18.83 2.10 -0.99
C HIS A 172 -17.94 1.06 -1.66
N ASP A 173 -18.22 0.73 -2.92
CA ASP A 173 -17.31 -0.03 -3.78
C ASP A 173 -16.32 0.91 -4.46
N ILE A 174 -15.19 1.14 -3.79
CA ILE A 174 -14.14 2.05 -4.25
C ILE A 174 -12.84 1.26 -4.40
N ALA A 175 -12.27 1.32 -5.59
CA ALA A 175 -10.99 0.73 -5.93
C ALA A 175 -9.94 1.82 -6.18
N GLU A 176 -8.70 1.56 -5.76
CA GLU A 176 -7.56 2.34 -6.25
C GLU A 176 -7.26 1.90 -7.68
N LEU A 177 -7.09 2.84 -8.60
CA LEU A 177 -6.77 2.52 -9.99
C LEU A 177 -5.39 1.88 -10.05
N ASN A 178 -5.30 0.60 -10.41
CA ASN A 178 -4.01 -0.03 -10.66
C ASN A 178 -3.23 0.78 -11.72
N PRO A 179 -1.98 1.22 -11.47
CA PRO A 179 -1.25 2.07 -12.39
C PRO A 179 -0.93 1.38 -13.72
N ARG A 180 -1.05 0.05 -13.82
CA ARG A 180 -0.87 -0.71 -15.07
C ARG A 180 -2.19 -0.91 -15.83
N THR A 181 -3.22 -0.17 -15.47
CA THR A 181 -4.52 -0.15 -16.14
C THR A 181 -4.90 1.29 -16.47
N ALA A 182 -5.22 1.56 -17.74
CA ALA A 182 -6.00 2.73 -18.12
C ALA A 182 -7.49 2.35 -18.14
N LEU A 183 -8.36 3.26 -17.73
CA LEU A 183 -9.80 3.07 -17.83
C LEU A 183 -10.32 3.82 -19.06
N TYR A 184 -11.19 3.15 -19.81
CA TYR A 184 -12.05 3.78 -20.79
C TYR A 184 -13.49 3.64 -20.31
N TYR A 185 -14.17 4.77 -20.19
CA TYR A 185 -15.56 4.83 -19.79
C TYR A 185 -16.39 5.46 -20.89
N GLN A 186 -17.40 4.75 -21.37
CA GLN A 186 -18.36 5.23 -22.34
C GLN A 186 -19.67 5.56 -21.66
N LYS A 187 -19.98 6.85 -21.59
CA LYS A 187 -21.15 7.39 -20.88
C LYS A 187 -22.47 6.85 -21.41
N LYS A 188 -22.63 6.82 -22.73
CA LYS A 188 -23.91 6.45 -23.38
C LYS A 188 -24.46 5.09 -22.94
N ASN A 189 -23.57 4.12 -22.75
CA ASN A 189 -23.93 2.75 -22.37
C ASN A 189 -23.54 2.41 -20.93
N ASN A 190 -23.05 3.40 -20.16
CA ASN A 190 -22.45 3.19 -18.84
C ASN A 190 -21.42 2.04 -18.83
N LEU A 191 -20.61 1.94 -19.88
CA LEU A 191 -19.65 0.85 -20.07
C LEU A 191 -18.27 1.25 -19.56
N LEU A 192 -17.69 0.43 -18.68
CA LEU A 192 -16.31 0.58 -18.21
C LEU A 192 -15.44 -0.54 -18.77
N GLU A 193 -14.35 -0.15 -19.43
CA GLU A 193 -13.31 -1.07 -19.90
C GLU A 193 -11.98 -0.83 -19.17
N HIS A 194 -11.25 -1.93 -18.97
CA HIS A 194 -9.92 -1.94 -18.36
C HIS A 194 -8.87 -2.27 -19.41
N TRP A 195 -8.05 -1.28 -19.76
CA TRP A 195 -6.97 -1.42 -20.72
C TRP A 195 -5.65 -1.66 -20.01
N GLN A 196 -5.25 -2.92 -19.96
CA GLN A 196 -3.95 -3.32 -19.41
C GLN A 196 -2.80 -2.74 -20.24
N ARG A 197 -1.80 -2.21 -19.55
CA ARG A 197 -0.53 -1.77 -20.14
C ARG A 197 0.64 -2.53 -19.53
N ALA A 198 1.68 -2.75 -20.33
CA ALA A 198 2.89 -3.41 -19.87
C ALA A 198 3.57 -2.57 -18.77
N PHE A 199 4.20 -3.26 -17.83
CA PHE A 199 5.13 -2.63 -16.90
C PHE A 199 6.54 -2.64 -17.48
N TYR A 200 7.54 -2.21 -16.70
CA TYR A 200 8.93 -2.31 -17.11
C TYR A 200 9.34 -3.74 -17.44
N LYS A 201 10.25 -3.89 -18.39
CA LYS A 201 10.80 -5.19 -18.76
C LYS A 201 11.72 -5.73 -17.66
N LYS A 202 11.81 -7.06 -17.57
CA LYS A 202 12.76 -7.79 -16.72
C LYS A 202 13.90 -8.36 -17.55
N GLU A 203 14.52 -7.54 -18.38
CA GLU A 203 15.65 -7.97 -19.22
C GLU A 203 16.95 -7.56 -18.51
N ILE A 204 17.76 -8.55 -18.12
CA ILE A 204 19.05 -8.31 -17.47
C ILE A 204 20.09 -7.98 -18.54
N GLU A 205 20.82 -6.89 -18.31
CA GLU A 205 21.92 -6.44 -19.17
C GLU A 205 23.25 -6.76 -18.47
N GLU A 206 24.11 -7.54 -19.12
CA GLU A 206 25.47 -7.76 -18.63
C GLU A 206 26.32 -6.51 -18.91
N GLU A 207 26.70 -5.82 -17.84
CA GLU A 207 27.52 -4.61 -17.87
C GLU A 207 28.59 -4.68 -16.77
N GLU A 208 29.77 -4.14 -17.03
CA GLU A 208 30.85 -4.01 -16.03
C GLU A 208 30.42 -3.11 -14.86
N GLU A 209 30.89 -3.43 -13.65
CA GLU A 209 30.50 -2.75 -12.40
C GLU A 209 30.64 -1.21 -12.48
N ASP A 210 31.76 -0.72 -13.01
CA ASP A 210 32.03 0.71 -13.11
C ASP A 210 31.13 1.39 -14.17
N ALA A 211 30.80 0.69 -15.26
CA ALA A 211 29.88 1.19 -16.28
C ALA A 211 28.45 1.34 -15.73
N VAL A 212 28.00 0.35 -14.95
CA VAL A 212 26.72 0.44 -14.22
C VAL A 212 26.72 1.64 -13.27
N ALA A 213 27.79 1.84 -12.50
CA ALA A 213 27.89 2.98 -11.57
C ALA A 213 27.86 4.34 -12.30
N GLU A 214 28.53 4.48 -13.43
CA GLU A 214 28.49 5.69 -14.26
C GLU A 214 27.10 5.96 -14.85
N LYS A 215 26.43 4.91 -15.35
CA LYS A 215 25.08 4.99 -15.91
C LYS A 215 24.05 5.39 -14.84
N ILE A 216 24.12 4.80 -13.64
CA ILE A 216 23.32 5.22 -12.48
C ILE A 216 23.57 6.71 -12.16
N LYS A 217 24.83 7.14 -12.03
CA LYS A 217 25.16 8.54 -11.74
C LYS A 217 24.51 9.49 -12.74
N ARG A 218 24.71 9.23 -14.04
CA ARG A 218 24.19 10.09 -15.12
C ARG A 218 22.66 10.16 -15.08
N LEU A 219 22.00 9.02 -15.02
CA LEU A 219 20.54 8.93 -15.00
C LEU A 219 19.95 9.58 -13.74
N PHE A 220 20.56 9.37 -12.58
CA PHE A 220 20.11 9.96 -11.32
C PHE A 220 20.27 11.49 -11.30
N VAL A 221 21.39 12.02 -11.81
CA VAL A 221 21.57 13.49 -11.95
C VAL A 221 20.52 14.08 -12.87
N ASN A 222 20.24 13.44 -14.01
CA ASN A 222 19.18 13.86 -14.93
C ASN A 222 17.79 13.79 -14.26
N ALA A 223 17.51 12.72 -13.51
CA ALA A 223 16.26 12.53 -12.80
C ALA A 223 16.01 13.64 -11.76
N VAL A 224 17.03 14.06 -11.03
CA VAL A 224 16.93 15.21 -10.09
C VAL A 224 16.74 16.51 -10.86
N LYS A 225 17.56 16.77 -11.88
CA LYS A 225 17.55 18.02 -12.65
C LYS A 225 16.18 18.33 -13.26
N LYS A 226 15.54 17.35 -13.91
CA LYS A 226 14.22 17.56 -14.54
C LYS A 226 13.07 17.69 -13.54
N ARG A 227 13.29 17.26 -12.28
CA ARG A 227 12.31 17.32 -11.19
C ARG A 227 12.39 18.60 -10.37
N ILE A 228 13.31 19.52 -10.60
CA ILE A 228 13.39 20.75 -9.79
C ILE A 228 13.28 21.97 -10.70
N PRO A 229 12.15 22.70 -10.64
CA PRO A 229 12.00 23.98 -11.30
C PRO A 229 13.08 24.97 -10.84
N GLN A 230 13.48 25.88 -11.73
CA GLN A 230 14.41 26.95 -11.37
C GLN A 230 13.75 27.97 -10.44
N GLY A 231 14.53 28.56 -9.54
CA GLY A 231 14.08 29.68 -8.68
C GLY A 231 13.16 29.29 -7.52
N ILE A 232 12.96 28.00 -7.23
CA ILE A 232 12.21 27.55 -6.07
C ILE A 232 13.12 26.98 -4.98
N LYS A 233 12.68 27.11 -3.73
CA LYS A 233 13.29 26.42 -2.60
C LYS A 233 12.77 25.00 -2.49
N VAL A 234 13.68 24.04 -2.37
CA VAL A 234 13.36 22.61 -2.26
C VAL A 234 13.69 22.06 -0.87
N GLY A 235 12.77 21.25 -0.34
CA GLY A 235 13.02 20.46 0.85
C GLY A 235 13.53 19.07 0.48
N ILE A 236 14.35 18.47 1.33
CA ILE A 236 14.80 17.08 1.21
C ILE A 236 14.49 16.36 2.52
N LEU A 237 13.75 15.26 2.45
CA LEU A 237 13.64 14.34 3.58
C LEU A 237 14.98 13.65 3.81
N PHE A 238 15.59 13.92 4.95
CA PHE A 238 16.99 13.61 5.18
C PHE A 238 17.17 12.71 6.41
N SER A 239 17.72 11.53 6.17
CA SER A 239 18.06 10.56 7.24
C SER A 239 19.57 10.40 7.42
N GLY A 240 20.37 11.03 6.54
CA GLY A 240 21.80 10.77 6.40
C GLY A 240 22.11 9.42 5.73
N GLY A 241 21.11 8.59 5.40
CA GLY A 241 21.31 7.40 4.56
C GLY A 241 21.68 7.76 3.12
N ILE A 242 22.29 6.80 2.42
CA ILE A 242 22.87 7.03 1.08
C ILE A 242 21.87 7.64 0.09
N ASP A 243 20.60 7.21 0.14
CA ASP A 243 19.52 7.68 -0.72
C ASP A 243 19.31 9.21 -0.61
N SER A 244 19.13 9.70 0.62
CA SER A 244 18.91 11.13 0.88
C SER A 244 20.19 11.96 0.73
N THR A 245 21.36 11.36 1.00
CA THR A 245 22.68 11.97 0.79
C THR A 245 22.94 12.22 -0.69
N LEU A 246 22.61 11.25 -1.56
CA LEU A 246 22.71 11.39 -3.01
C LEU A 246 21.84 12.54 -3.53
N ILE A 247 20.58 12.61 -3.10
CA ILE A 247 19.68 13.71 -3.48
C ILE A 247 20.28 15.06 -3.04
N ALA A 248 20.72 15.17 -1.78
CA ALA A 248 21.31 16.40 -1.25
C ALA A 248 22.59 16.81 -1.99
N LYS A 249 23.48 15.85 -2.28
CA LYS A 249 24.73 16.11 -3.01
C LYS A 249 24.46 16.61 -4.42
N VAL A 250 23.57 15.95 -5.17
CA VAL A 250 23.22 16.39 -6.52
C VAL A 250 22.53 17.75 -6.49
N CYS A 251 21.63 18.00 -5.53
CA CYS A 251 20.99 19.31 -5.41
C CYS A 251 22.00 20.43 -5.10
N GLN A 252 22.98 20.17 -4.24
CA GLN A 252 24.09 21.08 -3.93
C GLN A 252 24.96 21.34 -5.15
N ASP A 253 25.36 20.29 -5.88
CA ASP A 253 26.23 20.40 -7.06
C ASP A 253 25.56 21.16 -8.22
N LEU A 254 24.23 21.03 -8.35
CA LEU A 254 23.43 21.80 -9.31
C LEU A 254 23.08 23.21 -8.83
N GLY A 255 23.47 23.59 -7.60
CA GLY A 255 23.28 24.94 -7.07
C GLY A 255 21.84 25.27 -6.64
N TYR A 256 21.00 24.29 -6.34
CA TYR A 256 19.63 24.53 -5.90
C TYR A 256 19.55 25.08 -4.46
N ASP A 257 18.57 25.95 -4.19
CA ASP A 257 18.23 26.41 -2.84
C ASP A 257 17.56 25.26 -2.06
N MET A 258 18.38 24.37 -1.48
CA MET A 258 17.90 23.18 -0.75
C MET A 258 17.99 23.29 0.79
N MET A 259 17.03 22.68 1.50
CA MET A 259 17.08 22.46 2.95
C MET A 259 16.78 20.99 3.29
N CYS A 260 17.68 20.35 4.03
CA CYS A 260 17.51 18.99 4.53
C CYS A 260 16.71 19.01 5.84
N TYR A 261 15.70 18.14 5.96
CA TYR A 261 14.85 18.04 7.15
C TYR A 261 14.92 16.65 7.77
N THR A 262 15.17 16.58 9.07
CA THR A 262 15.11 15.34 9.87
C THR A 262 14.16 15.55 11.04
N ALA A 263 13.09 14.77 11.12
CA ALA A 263 12.17 14.79 12.25
C ALA A 263 12.48 13.67 13.24
N ILE A 264 12.43 13.98 14.53
CA ILE A 264 12.64 13.02 15.61
C ILE A 264 11.62 13.19 16.73
N ALA A 265 11.26 12.08 17.37
CA ALA A 265 10.56 12.12 18.65
C ALA A 265 11.58 12.27 19.78
N GLU A 266 11.38 13.26 20.65
CA GLU A 266 12.22 13.43 21.83
C GLU A 266 12.04 12.26 22.80
N ASN A 267 13.15 11.81 23.38
CA ASN A 267 13.14 10.79 24.40
C ASN A 267 13.47 11.42 25.76
N PRO A 268 12.58 11.33 26.76
CA PRO A 268 12.83 11.78 28.13
C PRO A 268 14.10 11.20 28.77
N ARG A 269 14.59 10.04 28.29
CA ARG A 269 15.82 9.39 28.77
C ARG A 269 17.10 9.91 28.08
N GLY A 270 17.03 10.92 27.22
CA GLY A 270 18.19 11.60 26.64
C GLY A 270 18.99 10.83 25.56
N LEU A 271 18.62 9.59 25.23
CA LEU A 271 19.27 8.84 24.15
C LEU A 271 18.97 9.49 22.80
N LYS A 272 20.00 9.96 22.08
CA LYS A 272 19.86 10.52 20.73
C LYS A 272 19.41 9.44 19.73
N PRO A 273 18.47 9.74 18.82
CA PRO A 273 18.11 8.84 17.72
C PRO A 273 19.29 8.60 16.76
N HIS A 274 19.40 7.39 16.21
CA HIS A 274 20.48 7.03 15.31
C HIS A 274 20.44 7.86 14.02
N ASP A 275 19.24 8.07 13.46
CA ASP A 275 19.05 8.88 12.25
C ASP A 275 19.46 10.34 12.47
N LEU A 276 19.27 10.87 13.68
CA LEU A 276 19.73 12.21 14.02
C LEU A 276 21.26 12.30 13.94
N LEU A 277 21.96 11.35 14.55
CA LEU A 277 23.43 11.33 14.55
C LEU A 277 23.97 11.19 13.12
N ALA A 278 23.43 10.22 12.37
CA ALA A 278 23.79 9.99 10.98
C ALA A 278 23.55 11.21 10.09
N ALA A 279 22.37 11.83 10.21
CA ALA A 279 22.02 13.04 9.46
C ALA A 279 22.94 14.21 9.83
N GLN A 280 23.16 14.48 11.12
CA GLN A 280 24.00 15.59 11.56
C GLN A 280 25.46 15.43 11.10
N THR A 281 26.02 14.21 11.22
CA THR A 281 27.39 13.93 10.78
C THR A 281 27.54 14.16 9.27
N VAL A 282 26.65 13.59 8.46
CA VAL A 282 26.72 13.74 6.99
C VAL A 282 26.46 15.19 6.59
N ALA A 283 25.47 15.86 7.18
CA ALA A 283 25.17 17.25 6.88
C ALA A 283 26.35 18.17 7.22
N ALA A 284 27.02 17.97 8.35
CA ALA A 284 28.20 18.74 8.73
C ALA A 284 29.37 18.47 7.77
N LYS A 285 29.63 17.20 7.44
CA LYS A 285 30.74 16.80 6.57
C LYS A 285 30.64 17.38 5.16
N TYR A 286 29.45 17.33 4.56
CA TYR A 286 29.21 17.84 3.20
C TYR A 286 28.63 19.26 3.17
N ASN A 287 28.58 19.96 4.31
CA ASN A 287 28.02 21.32 4.43
C ASN A 287 26.58 21.45 3.89
N PHE A 288 25.73 20.46 4.11
CA PHE A 288 24.32 20.55 3.78
C PHE A 288 23.59 21.42 4.81
N ARG A 289 22.77 22.38 4.34
CA ARG A 289 21.84 23.08 5.22
C ARG A 289 20.85 22.08 5.80
N HIS A 290 20.86 21.92 7.12
CA HIS A 290 20.11 20.88 7.81
C HIS A 290 19.32 21.45 8.98
N LYS A 291 18.02 21.12 9.04
CA LYS A 291 17.12 21.46 10.13
C LYS A 291 16.58 20.20 10.79
N VAL A 292 16.72 20.14 12.11
CA VAL A 292 16.19 19.06 12.94
C VAL A 292 14.88 19.50 13.57
N ILE A 293 13.80 18.77 13.29
CA ILE A 293 12.48 18.97 13.90
C ILE A 293 12.39 18.04 15.10
N LYS A 294 12.26 18.62 16.29
CA LYS A 294 12.05 17.86 17.53
C LYS A 294 10.58 17.87 17.88
N VAL A 295 10.00 16.70 18.05
CA VAL A 295 8.60 16.52 18.47
C VAL A 295 8.59 15.99 19.89
N ASN A 296 7.96 16.74 20.80
CA ASN A 296 7.87 16.35 22.20
C ASN A 296 6.91 15.17 22.35
N GLU A 297 7.10 14.36 23.38
CA GLU A 297 6.22 13.21 23.65
C GLU A 297 4.76 13.63 23.86
N ALA A 298 4.52 14.84 24.41
CA ALA A 298 3.19 15.42 24.57
C ALA A 298 2.49 15.74 23.24
N ASP A 299 3.24 15.96 22.15
CA ASP A 299 2.70 16.29 20.83
C ASP A 299 2.44 15.03 19.97
N ILE A 300 2.95 13.87 20.39
CA ILE A 300 2.78 12.59 19.68
C ILE A 300 1.31 12.21 19.49
N PRO A 301 0.40 12.33 20.48
CA PRO A 301 -1.02 12.06 20.29
C PRO A 301 -1.64 12.85 19.13
N ALA A 302 -1.43 14.16 19.12
CA ALA A 302 -2.00 15.05 18.10
C ALA A 302 -1.36 14.81 16.72
N LEU A 303 -0.07 14.48 16.67
CA LEU A 303 0.60 14.14 15.42
C LEU A 303 0.14 12.79 14.87
N ALA A 304 -0.04 11.79 15.73
CA ALA A 304 -0.56 10.47 15.35
C ALA A 304 -1.98 10.57 14.81
N GLU A 305 -2.85 11.31 15.50
CA GLU A 305 -4.23 11.57 15.06
C GLU A 305 -4.26 12.32 13.72
N ALA A 306 -3.48 13.40 13.58
CA ALA A 306 -3.37 14.12 12.32
C ALA A 306 -2.86 13.22 11.18
N THR A 307 -1.89 12.36 11.46
CA THR A 307 -1.35 11.42 10.46
C THR A 307 -2.38 10.38 10.05
N ALA A 308 -3.02 9.71 11.02
CA ALA A 308 -4.04 8.69 10.78
C ALA A 308 -5.22 9.25 9.98
N ASN A 309 -5.71 10.45 10.35
CA ASN A 309 -6.80 11.12 9.63
C ASN A 309 -6.41 11.55 8.21
N LEU A 310 -5.14 11.89 7.97
CA LEU A 310 -4.67 12.24 6.63
C LEU A 310 -4.62 11.01 5.73
N ILE A 311 -4.00 9.93 6.19
CA ILE A 311 -3.78 8.71 5.40
C ILE A 311 -5.00 7.79 5.38
N GLU A 312 -5.98 8.04 6.26
CA GLU A 312 -7.24 7.30 6.40
C GLU A 312 -7.06 5.84 6.85
N GLU A 313 -6.02 5.57 7.66
CA GLU A 313 -5.66 4.24 8.13
C GLU A 313 -5.14 4.26 9.58
N ALA A 314 -5.54 3.27 10.37
CA ALA A 314 -5.02 3.04 11.73
C ALA A 314 -3.82 2.08 11.76
N ASN A 315 -3.23 1.75 10.61
CA ASN A 315 -2.09 0.85 10.55
C ASN A 315 -0.88 1.46 11.29
N ALA A 316 -0.44 0.79 12.35
CA ALA A 316 0.60 1.31 13.23
C ALA A 316 1.92 1.62 12.51
N VAL A 317 2.32 0.81 11.53
CA VAL A 317 3.54 1.02 10.76
C VAL A 317 3.41 2.26 9.86
N LYS A 318 2.31 2.37 9.10
CA LYS A 318 2.07 3.52 8.23
C LYS A 318 1.97 4.82 9.02
N VAL A 319 1.30 4.82 10.17
CA VAL A 319 1.22 6.00 11.04
C VAL A 319 2.59 6.33 11.64
N ALA A 320 3.33 5.34 12.14
CA ALA A 320 4.66 5.56 12.72
C ALA A 320 5.66 6.14 11.72
N VAL A 321 5.60 5.73 10.44
CA VAL A 321 6.42 6.28 9.35
C VAL A 321 5.87 7.64 8.88
N GLY A 322 4.55 7.81 8.86
CA GLY A 322 3.90 9.06 8.44
C GLY A 322 4.12 10.23 9.40
N MET A 323 4.24 10.00 10.70
CA MET A 323 4.48 11.06 11.70
C MET A 323 5.77 11.89 11.46
N PRO A 324 6.97 11.29 11.33
CA PRO A 324 8.18 12.06 11.03
C PRO A 324 8.08 12.75 9.67
N PHE A 325 7.45 12.11 8.68
CA PHE A 325 7.20 12.70 7.38
C PHE A 325 6.34 13.97 7.52
N LEU A 326 5.19 13.88 8.20
CA LEU A 326 4.26 14.99 8.41
C LEU A 326 4.92 16.15 9.18
N ALA A 327 5.74 15.84 10.19
CA ALA A 327 6.49 16.86 10.92
C ALA A 327 7.49 17.60 10.01
N ALA A 328 8.23 16.87 9.16
CA ALA A 328 9.15 17.47 8.20
C ALA A 328 8.41 18.27 7.11
N ALA A 329 7.29 17.75 6.58
CA ALA A 329 6.46 18.44 5.59
C ALA A 329 5.91 19.77 6.13
N ARG A 330 5.37 19.79 7.36
CA ARG A 330 4.91 21.02 8.02
C ARG A 330 6.04 22.05 8.15
N GLN A 331 7.25 21.62 8.50
CA GLN A 331 8.38 22.52 8.61
C GLN A 331 8.87 23.03 7.25
N ALA A 332 8.94 22.15 6.24
CA ALA A 332 9.31 22.53 4.88
C ALA A 332 8.35 23.59 4.30
N LYS A 333 7.04 23.44 4.54
CA LYS A 333 6.05 24.44 4.15
C LYS A 333 6.29 25.79 4.82
N ARG A 334 6.54 25.82 6.14
CA ARG A 334 6.86 27.04 6.90
C ARG A 334 8.12 27.74 6.40
N ASP A 335 9.09 26.96 5.93
CA ASP A 335 10.35 27.45 5.39
C ASP A 335 10.23 27.93 3.93
N GLY A 336 9.02 27.93 3.35
CA GLY A 336 8.74 28.40 2.00
C GLY A 336 9.06 27.39 0.89
N CYS A 337 9.29 26.12 1.22
CA CYS A 337 9.44 25.08 0.20
C CYS A 337 8.11 24.87 -0.53
N LYS A 338 8.18 24.62 -1.84
CA LYS A 338 7.05 24.15 -2.65
C LYS A 338 7.17 22.68 -3.02
N VAL A 339 8.38 22.16 -3.08
CA VAL A 339 8.70 20.79 -3.45
C VAL A 339 9.44 20.11 -2.29
N LEU A 340 9.11 18.85 -2.04
CA LEU A 340 9.78 17.98 -1.09
C LEU A 340 10.31 16.74 -1.83
N LEU A 341 11.61 16.49 -1.74
CA LEU A 341 12.27 15.33 -2.35
C LEU A 341 12.41 14.20 -1.33
N SER A 342 12.21 12.97 -1.78
CA SER A 342 12.38 11.76 -0.96
C SER A 342 13.19 10.69 -1.71
N GLY A 343 13.90 9.86 -0.93
CA GLY A 343 14.66 8.71 -1.42
C GLY A 343 13.81 7.44 -1.65
N LEU A 344 12.49 7.54 -1.59
CA LEU A 344 11.57 6.42 -1.82
C LEU A 344 11.78 5.82 -3.21
N GLY A 345 11.73 4.49 -3.33
CA GLY A 345 12.05 3.73 -4.53
C GLY A 345 13.47 3.18 -4.56
N ALA A 346 14.44 3.82 -3.89
CA ALA A 346 15.83 3.36 -3.89
C ALA A 346 15.99 1.96 -3.29
N GLU A 347 15.20 1.62 -2.28
CA GLU A 347 15.24 0.31 -1.63
C GLU A 347 14.72 -0.78 -2.56
N GLU A 348 13.60 -0.52 -3.24
CA GLU A 348 12.94 -1.42 -4.20
C GLU A 348 13.79 -1.65 -5.45
N LEU A 349 14.51 -0.63 -5.92
CA LEU A 349 15.29 -0.72 -7.15
C LEU A 349 16.67 -1.37 -6.94
N TYR A 350 17.30 -1.11 -5.80
CA TYR A 350 18.69 -1.50 -5.54
C TYR A 350 18.84 -2.50 -4.39
N ALA A 351 17.80 -3.28 -4.08
CA ALA A 351 17.84 -4.36 -3.11
C ALA A 351 18.24 -3.94 -1.68
N GLY A 352 17.64 -2.89 -1.12
CA GLY A 352 18.10 -2.33 0.15
C GLY A 352 17.50 -2.87 1.45
N TYR A 353 16.36 -3.57 1.39
CA TYR A 353 15.76 -4.26 2.53
C TYR A 353 16.36 -5.64 2.85
N GLN A 354 16.20 -6.06 4.11
CA GLN A 354 16.55 -7.41 4.56
C GLN A 354 15.80 -8.52 3.79
N ARG A 355 14.56 -8.29 3.34
CA ARG A 355 13.82 -9.26 2.52
C ARG A 355 14.52 -9.57 1.19
N HIS A 356 15.22 -8.59 0.60
CA HIS A 356 15.98 -8.83 -0.63
C HIS A 356 17.18 -9.73 -0.38
N ARG A 357 17.89 -9.54 0.74
CA ARG A 357 19.01 -10.41 1.15
C ARG A 357 18.59 -11.86 1.37
N ASN A 358 17.37 -12.06 1.84
CA ASN A 358 16.83 -13.39 2.13
C ASN A 358 16.10 -14.00 0.92
N SER A 359 15.96 -13.27 -0.19
CA SER A 359 15.27 -13.75 -1.38
C SER A 359 16.10 -14.76 -2.15
N LYS A 360 15.42 -15.75 -2.75
CA LYS A 360 16.04 -16.67 -3.73
C LYS A 360 16.40 -15.95 -5.03
N ASP A 361 15.61 -14.95 -5.41
CA ASP A 361 15.84 -14.09 -6.57
C ASP A 361 15.67 -12.62 -6.15
N VAL A 362 16.79 -11.91 -6.11
CA VAL A 362 16.84 -10.49 -5.70
C VAL A 362 16.13 -9.59 -6.71
N ASN A 363 16.25 -9.90 -8.00
CA ASN A 363 15.69 -9.08 -9.07
C ASN A 363 14.16 -9.20 -9.11
N ASP A 364 13.64 -10.40 -8.91
CA ASP A 364 12.19 -10.61 -8.79
C ASP A 364 11.60 -9.94 -7.55
N GLU A 365 12.30 -10.00 -6.41
CA GLU A 365 11.85 -9.35 -5.17
C GLU A 365 11.89 -7.81 -5.26
N CYS A 366 12.89 -7.27 -5.97
CA CYS A 366 12.98 -5.84 -6.31
C CYS A 366 11.79 -5.43 -7.20
N TYR A 367 11.55 -6.19 -8.27
CA TYR A 367 10.45 -5.93 -9.20
C TYR A 367 9.09 -6.02 -8.51
N ALA A 368 8.87 -7.05 -7.69
CA ALA A 368 7.66 -7.20 -6.88
C ALA A 368 7.48 -6.03 -5.90
N GLY A 369 8.57 -5.59 -5.26
CA GLY A 369 8.56 -4.41 -4.39
C GLY A 369 8.08 -3.15 -5.12
N LEU A 370 8.54 -2.95 -6.36
CA LEU A 370 8.14 -1.82 -7.19
C LEU A 370 6.67 -1.93 -7.66
N LEU A 371 6.21 -3.13 -8.03
CA LEU A 371 4.82 -3.37 -8.48
C LEU A 371 3.77 -2.98 -7.44
N TRP A 372 4.09 -3.10 -6.15
CA TRP A 372 3.18 -2.85 -5.02
C TRP A 372 3.46 -1.53 -4.29
N LEU A 373 4.39 -0.72 -4.79
CA LEU A 373 4.82 0.50 -4.12
C LEU A 373 3.67 1.51 -3.93
N TYR A 374 2.74 1.58 -4.89
CA TYR A 374 1.61 2.51 -4.85
C TYR A 374 0.66 2.26 -3.67
N GLU A 375 0.40 1.00 -3.37
CA GLU A 375 -0.53 0.58 -2.31
C GLU A 375 0.11 0.69 -0.91
N ARG A 376 1.43 0.50 -0.84
CA ARG A 376 2.17 0.47 0.42
C ARG A 376 2.60 1.85 0.90
N ASP A 377 3.19 2.67 0.02
CA ASP A 377 3.93 3.87 0.39
C ASP A 377 3.45 5.15 -0.30
N LEU A 378 3.14 5.10 -1.60
CA LEU A 378 2.94 6.33 -2.39
C LEU A 378 1.69 7.11 -1.96
N TYR A 379 0.57 6.44 -1.69
CA TYR A 379 -0.65 7.12 -1.23
C TYR A 379 -0.41 7.90 0.09
N ARG A 380 0.26 7.27 1.05
CA ARG A 380 0.59 7.86 2.35
C ARG A 380 1.39 9.16 2.18
N ASP A 381 2.47 9.08 1.40
CA ASP A 381 3.43 10.19 1.26
C ASP A 381 2.88 11.33 0.38
N ASP A 382 2.10 10.98 -0.66
CA ASP A 382 1.34 11.95 -1.46
C ASP A 382 0.38 12.73 -0.55
N VAL A 383 -0.56 12.07 0.13
CA VAL A 383 -1.58 12.78 0.91
C VAL A 383 -0.96 13.66 2.01
N ILE A 384 0.12 13.20 2.67
CA ILE A 384 0.86 14.00 3.65
C ILE A 384 1.44 15.28 3.02
N THR A 385 2.13 15.18 1.88
CA THR A 385 2.73 16.37 1.24
C THR A 385 1.68 17.32 0.68
N MET A 386 0.70 16.78 -0.05
CA MET A 386 -0.41 17.51 -0.67
C MET A 386 -1.12 18.42 0.32
N ARG A 387 -1.50 17.86 1.47
CA ARG A 387 -2.27 18.55 2.52
C ARG A 387 -1.45 19.61 3.26
N ASN A 388 -0.12 19.61 3.06
CA ASN A 388 0.78 20.65 3.54
C ASN A 388 1.22 21.60 2.41
N GLY A 389 0.54 21.58 1.25
CA GLY A 389 0.84 22.46 0.13
C GLY A 389 2.26 22.31 -0.40
N LEU A 390 2.74 21.06 -0.44
CA LEU A 390 4.03 20.63 -0.97
C LEU A 390 3.83 19.56 -2.04
N GLU A 391 4.67 19.59 -3.07
CA GLU A 391 4.75 18.57 -4.12
C GLU A 391 5.86 17.56 -3.81
N LEU A 392 5.49 16.29 -3.65
CA LEU A 392 6.42 15.19 -3.48
C LEU A 392 7.04 14.83 -4.82
N ARG A 393 8.37 14.81 -4.90
CA ARG A 393 9.09 14.35 -6.08
C ARG A 393 10.06 13.24 -5.71
N LEU A 394 10.06 12.18 -6.52
CA LEU A 394 10.75 10.92 -6.26
C LEU A 394 11.76 10.63 -7.39
N PRO A 395 13.01 11.14 -7.30
CA PRO A 395 14.00 10.97 -8.36
C PRO A 395 14.38 9.52 -8.65
N PHE A 396 14.29 8.63 -7.65
CA PHE A 396 14.58 7.21 -7.85
C PHE A 396 13.56 6.51 -8.74
N LEU A 397 12.29 6.94 -8.72
CA LEU A 397 11.22 6.38 -9.56
C LEU A 397 11.18 7.02 -10.94
N ASP A 398 12.33 7.51 -11.41
CA ASP A 398 12.46 8.01 -12.76
C ASP A 398 12.37 6.89 -13.79
N LYS A 399 11.72 7.15 -14.94
CA LYS A 399 11.46 6.13 -15.95
C LYS A 399 12.74 5.44 -16.41
N GLU A 400 13.71 6.20 -16.92
CA GLU A 400 14.97 5.67 -17.46
C GLU A 400 15.85 5.07 -16.35
N LEU A 401 15.89 5.71 -15.17
CA LEU A 401 16.63 5.19 -14.03
C LEU A 401 16.04 3.85 -13.53
N THR A 402 14.72 3.74 -13.51
CA THR A 402 14.00 2.54 -13.09
C THR A 402 14.23 1.40 -14.09
N GLU A 403 14.08 1.68 -15.38
CA GLU A 403 14.37 0.71 -16.45
C GLU A 403 15.80 0.16 -16.32
N HIS A 404 16.78 1.05 -16.17
CA HIS A 404 18.16 0.61 -15.97
C HIS A 404 18.35 -0.14 -14.65
N ALA A 405 17.79 0.34 -13.54
CA ALA A 405 17.94 -0.34 -12.25
C ALA A 405 17.37 -1.76 -12.27
N LEU A 406 16.30 -2.00 -13.04
CA LEU A 406 15.72 -3.33 -13.23
C LEU A 406 16.56 -4.22 -14.16
N SER A 407 17.37 -3.65 -15.07
CA SER A 407 18.29 -4.41 -15.92
C SER A 407 19.59 -4.82 -15.21
N ILE A 408 19.93 -4.21 -14.07
CA ILE A 408 21.15 -4.53 -13.32
C ILE A 408 21.11 -5.98 -12.77
N PRO A 409 22.19 -6.78 -12.95
CA PRO A 409 22.37 -8.10 -12.35
C PRO A 409 22.24 -8.11 -10.80
N ALA A 410 21.72 -9.21 -10.25
CA ALA A 410 21.45 -9.34 -8.81
C ALA A 410 22.71 -9.19 -7.92
N ASP A 411 23.83 -9.71 -8.38
CA ASP A 411 25.14 -9.67 -7.72
C ASP A 411 25.75 -8.25 -7.67
N LEU A 412 25.33 -7.35 -8.57
CA LEU A 412 25.69 -5.92 -8.51
C LEU A 412 24.72 -5.10 -7.65
N LYS A 413 23.54 -5.64 -7.28
CA LYS A 413 22.64 -5.03 -6.31
C LYS A 413 23.00 -5.43 -4.87
N LEU A 414 23.34 -6.71 -4.68
CA LEU A 414 23.81 -7.29 -3.42
C LEU A 414 25.18 -7.96 -3.62
N LYS A 415 26.25 -7.31 -3.14
CA LYS A 415 27.63 -7.80 -3.27
C LYS A 415 28.32 -7.81 -1.92
N ASP A 416 29.01 -8.90 -1.57
CA ASP A 416 29.79 -9.03 -0.33
C ASP A 416 29.01 -8.65 0.95
N GLY A 417 27.74 -9.03 1.00
CA GLY A 417 26.83 -8.69 2.10
C GLY A 417 26.42 -7.22 2.17
N LYS A 418 26.80 -6.37 1.20
CA LYS A 418 26.41 -4.96 1.11
C LYS A 418 25.16 -4.82 0.24
N GLU A 419 24.13 -4.18 0.79
CA GLU A 419 22.95 -3.81 0.02
C GLU A 419 23.19 -2.55 -0.81
N LYS A 420 22.41 -2.41 -1.90
CA LYS A 420 22.49 -1.26 -2.81
C LYS A 420 23.89 -1.04 -3.36
N TYR A 421 24.62 -2.11 -3.62
CA TYR A 421 26.04 -2.03 -3.92
C TYR A 421 26.33 -1.11 -5.13
N SER A 422 25.67 -1.32 -6.27
CA SER A 422 25.80 -0.48 -7.46
C SER A 422 25.43 0.99 -7.22
N LEU A 423 24.38 1.26 -6.42
CA LEU A 423 24.01 2.63 -6.03
C LEU A 423 25.11 3.28 -5.16
N ARG A 424 25.64 2.55 -4.18
CA ARG A 424 26.74 3.04 -3.32
C ARG A 424 28.01 3.29 -4.12
N LYS A 425 28.33 2.43 -5.09
CA LYS A 425 29.44 2.64 -6.03
C LYS A 425 29.26 3.92 -6.85
N SER A 426 28.05 4.15 -7.39
CA SER A 426 27.74 5.39 -8.13
C SER A 426 27.90 6.65 -7.28
N SER A 427 27.69 6.54 -5.97
CA SER A 427 27.82 7.68 -5.04
C SER A 427 29.26 8.15 -4.86
N LEU A 428 30.24 7.25 -4.98
CA LEU A 428 31.66 7.59 -4.95
C LEU A 428 32.02 8.54 -6.10
N LEU A 429 31.42 8.31 -7.28
CA LEU A 429 31.59 9.13 -8.47
C LEU A 429 30.96 10.55 -8.35
N LEU A 430 30.18 10.79 -7.29
CA LEU A 430 29.61 12.09 -6.91
C LEU A 430 30.37 12.76 -5.76
N GLY A 431 31.51 12.18 -5.34
CA GLY A 431 32.37 12.71 -4.29
C GLY A 431 31.86 12.41 -2.88
N ILE A 432 30.99 11.40 -2.70
CA ILE A 432 30.67 10.86 -1.38
C ILE A 432 31.79 9.90 -0.98
N GLU A 433 32.35 10.09 0.21
CA GLU A 433 33.44 9.25 0.71
C GLU A 433 32.97 7.81 0.99
N GLU A 434 33.89 6.86 0.86
CA GLU A 434 33.60 5.42 0.99
C GLU A 434 32.97 5.05 2.33
N GLU A 435 33.42 5.68 3.43
CA GLU A 435 32.85 5.47 4.77
C GLU A 435 31.36 5.80 4.84
N ASP A 436 30.94 6.90 4.20
CA ASP A 436 29.53 7.32 4.16
C ASP A 436 28.74 6.50 3.14
N ALA A 437 29.34 6.22 1.99
CA ALA A 437 28.74 5.46 0.91
C ALA A 437 28.39 4.04 1.35
N PHE A 438 29.24 3.37 2.13
CA PHE A 438 29.06 1.97 2.54
C PHE A 438 28.63 1.78 4.00
N ARG A 439 28.17 2.86 4.65
CA ARG A 439 27.63 2.79 6.01
C ARG A 439 26.37 1.91 6.09
N PRO A 440 26.26 1.00 7.07
CA PRO A 440 25.05 0.22 7.31
C PRO A 440 23.84 1.11 7.67
N LYS A 441 22.64 0.75 7.22
CA LYS A 441 21.38 1.47 7.52
C LYS A 441 20.55 0.67 8.54
N LYS A 442 19.89 1.36 9.47
CA LYS A 442 18.75 0.81 10.26
C LYS A 442 17.44 1.35 9.67
N ALA A 443 16.36 0.58 9.71
CA ALA A 443 15.07 0.99 9.13
C ALA A 443 14.49 2.26 9.79
N ALA A 444 13.89 3.14 8.99
CA ALA A 444 13.42 4.47 9.40
C ALA A 444 12.39 4.47 10.55
N GLN A 445 11.57 3.41 10.63
CA GLN A 445 10.60 3.21 11.73
C GLN A 445 11.25 3.12 13.11
N TYR A 446 12.50 2.65 13.18
CA TYR A 446 13.26 2.55 14.42
C TYR A 446 14.22 3.74 14.63
N GLY A 447 14.65 4.37 13.54
CA GLY A 447 15.69 5.40 13.55
C GLY A 447 15.25 6.75 14.11
N SER A 448 13.97 7.10 13.97
CA SER A 448 13.36 8.38 14.39
C SER A 448 12.66 8.36 15.76
N LYS A 449 12.48 7.17 16.35
CA LYS A 449 11.81 6.90 17.66
C LYS A 449 10.33 7.29 17.78
N PHE A 450 9.66 7.63 16.68
CA PHE A 450 8.21 7.88 16.69
C PHE A 450 7.42 6.64 17.09
N ASP A 451 7.80 5.46 16.57
CA ASP A 451 7.17 4.19 16.91
C ASP A 451 7.21 3.88 18.42
N GLN A 452 8.38 4.02 19.04
CA GLN A 452 8.57 3.84 20.48
C GLN A 452 7.80 4.86 21.31
N SER A 453 7.70 6.10 20.82
CA SER A 453 6.96 7.15 21.52
C SER A 453 5.46 6.92 21.44
N LEU A 454 4.95 6.47 20.28
CA LEU A 454 3.56 6.02 20.12
C LEU A 454 3.25 4.84 21.04
N GLU A 455 4.17 3.87 21.15
CA GLU A 455 4.01 2.74 22.05
C GLU A 455 3.91 3.18 23.52
N ARG A 456 4.73 4.14 23.96
CA ARG A 456 4.65 4.69 25.32
C ARG A 456 3.34 5.43 25.57
N VAL A 457 2.89 6.24 24.62
CA VAL A 457 1.59 6.93 24.68
C VAL A 457 0.45 5.91 24.80
N ALA A 458 0.44 4.88 23.95
CA ALA A 458 -0.58 3.84 24.00
C ALA A 458 -0.60 3.12 25.36
N ARG A 459 0.58 2.68 25.84
CA ARG A 459 0.73 2.03 27.15
C ARG A 459 0.27 2.91 28.31
N SER A 460 0.53 4.23 28.25
CA SER A 460 0.06 5.17 29.28
C SER A 460 -1.47 5.25 29.38
N LYS A 461 -2.18 4.88 28.31
CA LYS A 461 -3.64 4.78 28.24
C LYS A 461 -4.16 3.36 28.48
N GLY A 462 -3.29 2.42 28.82
CA GLY A 462 -3.64 1.01 29.00
C GLY A 462 -3.95 0.26 27.71
N LEU A 463 -3.52 0.78 26.55
CA LEU A 463 -3.78 0.24 25.23
C LEU A 463 -2.46 -0.19 24.54
N ASN A 464 -2.55 -1.07 23.56
CA ASN A 464 -1.48 -1.28 22.58
C ASN A 464 -1.54 -0.21 21.46
N ARG A 465 -0.51 -0.13 20.62
CA ARG A 465 -0.42 0.90 19.55
C ARG A 465 -1.64 0.90 18.63
N VAL A 466 -2.08 -0.28 18.23
CA VAL A 466 -3.19 -0.44 17.30
C VAL A 466 -4.49 0.00 17.95
N GLU A 467 -4.80 -0.54 19.13
CA GLU A 467 -5.97 -0.13 19.92
C GLU A 467 -6.01 1.39 20.14
N TYR A 468 -4.86 1.99 20.44
CA TYR A 468 -4.77 3.44 20.59
C TYR A 468 -5.09 4.18 19.29
N LEU A 469 -4.50 3.79 18.15
CA LEU A 469 -4.78 4.43 16.86
C LEU A 469 -6.25 4.25 16.42
N GLN A 470 -6.87 3.12 16.77
CA GLN A 470 -8.30 2.90 16.54
C GLN A 470 -9.18 3.90 17.29
N THR A 471 -8.77 4.33 18.48
CA THR A 471 -9.51 5.41 19.19
C THR A 471 -9.44 6.76 18.48
N LEU A 472 -8.48 6.96 17.56
CA LEU A 472 -8.26 8.24 16.87
C LEU A 472 -9.03 8.34 15.55
N LEU A 473 -9.47 7.22 14.99
CA LEU A 473 -10.31 7.20 13.79
C LEU A 473 -11.76 6.89 14.18
N PRO A 474 -12.75 7.59 13.62
CA PRO A 474 -14.13 7.14 13.74
C PRO A 474 -14.23 5.72 13.19
N ASN A 475 -14.93 4.82 13.91
CA ASN A 475 -15.15 3.44 13.48
C ASN A 475 -15.50 3.42 12.00
N THR A 476 -14.71 2.70 11.20
CA THR A 476 -15.20 2.35 9.86
C THR A 476 -16.36 1.40 10.10
N ASN A 477 -17.59 1.88 9.90
CA ASN A 477 -18.85 1.14 10.11
C ASN A 477 -18.99 -0.12 9.22
N ARG A 478 -17.90 -0.64 8.64
CA ARG A 478 -17.93 -1.82 7.79
C ARG A 478 -17.92 -3.08 8.64
N LYS A 479 -19.00 -3.82 8.49
CA LYS A 479 -19.25 -5.11 9.14
C LYS A 479 -18.68 -6.22 8.29
N LEU A 480 -17.88 -7.10 8.87
CA LEU A 480 -17.22 -8.18 8.14
C LEU A 480 -17.69 -9.54 8.63
N GLY A 481 -17.90 -10.45 7.67
CA GLY A 481 -18.02 -11.88 7.92
C GLY A 481 -16.65 -12.55 7.80
N VAL A 482 -16.27 -13.38 8.77
CA VAL A 482 -14.98 -14.10 8.72
C VAL A 482 -15.21 -15.51 8.20
N LEU A 483 -14.67 -15.85 7.02
CA LEU A 483 -14.61 -17.23 6.56
C LEU A 483 -13.59 -18.01 7.39
N CYS A 484 -14.08 -18.95 8.19
CA CYS A 484 -13.29 -19.60 9.22
C CYS A 484 -13.27 -21.12 9.11
N SER A 485 -12.06 -21.68 9.03
CA SER A 485 -11.78 -23.13 9.09
C SER A 485 -11.42 -23.62 10.50
N GLY A 486 -11.26 -22.70 11.44
CA GLY A 486 -10.80 -22.94 12.82
C GLY A 486 -9.28 -22.99 13.00
N GLY A 487 -8.55 -22.91 11.90
CA GLY A 487 -7.09 -22.85 11.86
C GLY A 487 -6.50 -21.48 12.12
N LYS A 488 -5.16 -21.43 12.09
CA LYS A 488 -4.36 -20.24 12.38
C LYS A 488 -4.70 -19.09 11.44
N ASP A 489 -4.83 -19.36 10.14
CA ASP A 489 -4.92 -18.32 9.11
C ASP A 489 -6.23 -17.56 9.18
N SER A 490 -7.35 -18.26 9.35
CA SER A 490 -8.66 -17.62 9.49
C SER A 490 -8.74 -16.71 10.70
N TRP A 491 -8.30 -17.17 11.86
CA TRP A 491 -8.33 -16.38 13.09
C TRP A 491 -7.27 -15.29 13.10
N TYR A 492 -6.15 -15.49 12.42
CA TYR A 492 -5.14 -14.45 12.25
C TYR A 492 -5.61 -13.36 11.29
N ALA A 493 -6.22 -13.72 10.16
CA ALA A 493 -6.83 -12.77 9.24
C ALA A 493 -7.94 -11.97 9.93
N ALA A 494 -8.79 -12.64 10.72
CA ALA A 494 -9.80 -11.97 11.54
C ALA A 494 -9.17 -10.98 12.53
N TYR A 495 -8.10 -11.40 13.22
CA TYR A 495 -7.39 -10.56 14.16
C TYR A 495 -6.78 -9.34 13.47
N VAL A 496 -6.11 -9.52 12.32
CA VAL A 496 -5.55 -8.42 11.52
C VAL A 496 -6.65 -7.47 11.06
N MET A 497 -7.80 -7.97 10.60
CA MET A 497 -8.91 -7.09 10.19
C MET A 497 -9.52 -6.33 11.38
N GLN A 498 -9.63 -6.97 12.54
CA GLN A 498 -10.02 -6.26 13.77
C GLN A 498 -8.97 -5.20 14.14
N GLN A 499 -7.67 -5.50 13.99
CA GLN A 499 -6.57 -4.54 14.19
C GLN A 499 -6.65 -3.36 13.18
N LEU A 500 -7.20 -3.58 11.98
CA LEU A 500 -7.46 -2.54 10.98
C LEU A 500 -8.78 -1.77 11.23
N ASN A 501 -9.40 -1.92 12.40
CA ASN A 501 -10.62 -1.21 12.84
C ASN A 501 -11.92 -1.63 12.13
N TYR A 502 -11.97 -2.85 11.61
CA TYR A 502 -13.20 -3.41 11.05
C TYR A 502 -14.01 -4.16 12.11
N GLU A 503 -15.34 -4.05 12.05
CA GLU A 503 -16.25 -4.81 12.92
C GLU A 503 -16.33 -6.26 12.41
N LEU A 504 -16.04 -7.24 13.27
CA LEU A 504 -16.26 -8.66 12.96
C LEU A 504 -17.69 -9.05 13.39
N SER A 505 -18.63 -9.01 12.46
CA SER A 505 -20.06 -9.14 12.78
C SER A 505 -20.56 -10.59 12.78
N CYS A 506 -19.88 -11.50 12.08
CA CYS A 506 -20.12 -12.94 12.18
C CYS A 506 -18.90 -13.78 11.77
N VAL A 507 -18.84 -14.99 12.29
CA VAL A 507 -18.00 -16.08 11.79
C VAL A 507 -18.86 -16.95 10.88
N VAL A 508 -18.34 -17.22 9.69
CA VAL A 508 -19.01 -17.94 8.61
C VAL A 508 -18.20 -19.19 8.30
N THR A 509 -18.84 -20.35 8.31
CA THR A 509 -18.16 -21.64 8.09
C THR A 509 -19.00 -22.56 7.19
N MET A 510 -18.36 -23.18 6.20
CA MET A 510 -18.93 -24.27 5.40
C MET A 510 -18.42 -25.61 5.92
N LYS A 511 -19.33 -26.57 6.11
CA LYS A 511 -19.00 -27.95 6.49
C LYS A 511 -19.22 -28.87 5.30
N SER A 512 -18.16 -29.48 4.78
CA SER A 512 -18.29 -30.49 3.71
C SER A 512 -18.62 -31.87 4.27
N GLU A 513 -19.54 -32.60 3.61
CA GLU A 513 -19.75 -34.04 3.83
C GLU A 513 -18.68 -34.90 3.14
N ASN A 514 -17.96 -34.34 2.15
CA ASN A 514 -16.83 -34.97 1.48
C ASN A 514 -15.52 -34.71 2.25
N PRO A 515 -14.82 -35.74 2.76
CA PRO A 515 -13.51 -35.61 3.43
C PRO A 515 -12.39 -35.12 2.50
N ASP A 516 -12.56 -35.25 1.19
CA ASP A 516 -11.59 -34.83 0.17
C ASP A 516 -12.07 -33.58 -0.58
N SER A 517 -12.90 -32.73 0.06
CA SER A 517 -13.38 -31.48 -0.55
C SER A 517 -12.22 -30.62 -1.03
N TYR A 518 -12.35 -30.06 -2.24
CA TYR A 518 -11.35 -29.20 -2.85
C TYR A 518 -11.24 -27.82 -2.16
N MET A 519 -12.21 -27.45 -1.31
CA MET A 519 -12.26 -26.14 -0.64
C MET A 519 -12.49 -26.19 0.88
N PHE A 520 -13.26 -27.15 1.41
CA PHE A 520 -13.83 -27.09 2.76
C PHE A 520 -13.78 -28.42 3.52
N HIS A 521 -12.59 -28.96 3.74
CA HIS A 521 -12.42 -30.01 4.76
C HIS A 521 -11.25 -29.67 5.68
N THR A 522 -11.54 -29.51 6.97
CA THR A 522 -10.50 -29.39 8.01
C THR A 522 -10.79 -30.29 9.20
N PRO A 523 -9.74 -30.93 9.77
CA PRO A 523 -9.86 -31.59 11.07
C PRO A 523 -10.37 -30.60 12.12
N ALA A 524 -11.44 -30.97 12.81
CA ALA A 524 -12.04 -30.22 13.91
C ALA A 524 -12.83 -28.94 13.52
N ILE A 525 -13.37 -28.86 12.30
CA ILE A 525 -14.33 -27.81 11.87
C ILE A 525 -15.51 -27.63 12.86
N GLU A 526 -15.93 -28.72 13.52
CA GLU A 526 -16.96 -28.74 14.58
C GLU A 526 -16.64 -27.80 15.75
N LEU A 527 -15.37 -27.46 15.95
CA LEU A 527 -14.91 -26.59 17.04
C LEU A 527 -15.01 -25.10 16.70
N VAL A 528 -15.22 -24.72 15.44
CA VAL A 528 -15.34 -23.31 15.04
C VAL A 528 -16.48 -22.62 15.77
N LYS A 529 -17.60 -23.32 15.99
CA LYS A 529 -18.73 -22.83 16.79
C LYS A 529 -18.33 -22.48 18.23
N LEU A 530 -17.47 -23.29 18.84
CA LEU A 530 -16.95 -23.01 20.18
C LEU A 530 -15.95 -21.86 20.17
N GLN A 531 -15.10 -21.76 19.14
CA GLN A 531 -14.18 -20.63 18.97
C GLN A 531 -14.93 -19.30 18.74
N ALA A 532 -15.98 -19.29 17.92
CA ALA A 532 -16.84 -18.12 17.73
C ALA A 532 -17.51 -17.70 19.05
N LYS A 533 -18.00 -18.67 19.83
CA LYS A 533 -18.53 -18.42 21.19
C LYS A 533 -17.46 -17.88 22.14
N ALA A 534 -16.22 -18.39 22.06
CA ALA A 534 -15.09 -17.85 22.81
C ALA A 534 -14.81 -16.40 22.44
N ALA A 535 -14.87 -16.05 21.15
CA ALA A 535 -14.71 -14.67 20.66
C ALA A 535 -15.91 -13.76 20.97
N SER A 536 -17.06 -14.33 21.35
CA SER A 536 -18.35 -13.61 21.43
C SER A 536 -18.78 -13.00 20.09
N ILE A 537 -18.46 -13.67 18.99
CA ILE A 537 -18.87 -13.28 17.65
C ILE A 537 -19.99 -14.24 17.21
N PRO A 538 -21.10 -13.74 16.60
CA PRO A 538 -22.15 -14.60 16.05
C PRO A 538 -21.59 -15.63 15.07
N PHE A 539 -22.22 -16.80 14.98
CA PHE A 539 -21.76 -17.92 14.15
C PHE A 539 -22.86 -18.39 13.21
N ILE A 540 -22.53 -18.56 11.94
CA ILE A 540 -23.39 -19.16 10.92
C ILE A 540 -22.65 -20.31 10.26
N GLU A 541 -23.33 -21.45 10.12
CA GLU A 541 -22.82 -22.62 9.40
C GLU A 541 -23.83 -23.11 8.35
N GLU A 542 -23.31 -23.67 7.25
CA GLU A 542 -24.07 -24.52 6.33
C GLU A 542 -23.27 -25.75 5.91
N THR A 543 -23.99 -26.77 5.46
CA THR A 543 -23.41 -28.04 4.98
C THR A 543 -23.41 -28.07 3.46
N THR A 544 -22.34 -28.56 2.85
CA THR A 544 -22.24 -28.81 1.40
C THR A 544 -21.93 -30.28 1.12
N THR A 545 -22.41 -30.79 -0.02
CA THR A 545 -22.14 -32.17 -0.48
C THR A 545 -20.71 -32.36 -0.99
N GLY A 546 -19.96 -31.28 -1.16
CA GLY A 546 -18.53 -31.35 -1.46
C GLY A 546 -18.20 -31.59 -2.94
N LYS A 547 -19.14 -31.26 -3.84
CA LYS A 547 -18.98 -31.39 -5.30
C LYS A 547 -18.49 -30.07 -5.89
N LYS A 548 -17.53 -30.20 -6.81
CA LYS A 548 -16.91 -29.07 -7.50
C LYS A 548 -17.98 -28.20 -8.20
N GLU A 549 -17.92 -26.89 -8.01
CA GLU A 549 -18.88 -25.86 -8.45
C GLU A 549 -20.19 -25.78 -7.64
N GLU A 550 -20.80 -26.88 -7.20
CA GLU A 550 -21.96 -26.85 -6.27
C GLU A 550 -21.57 -26.22 -4.91
N GLU A 551 -20.35 -26.49 -4.41
CA GLU A 551 -19.81 -25.87 -3.19
C GLU A 551 -19.74 -24.33 -3.24
N LEU A 552 -19.59 -23.74 -4.43
CA LEU A 552 -19.54 -22.28 -4.60
C LEU A 552 -20.94 -21.67 -4.52
N GLU A 553 -21.95 -22.35 -5.05
CA GLU A 553 -23.35 -21.93 -4.93
C GLU A 553 -23.80 -21.98 -3.46
N ASP A 554 -23.42 -23.05 -2.75
CA ASP A 554 -23.69 -23.20 -1.32
C ASP A 554 -23.02 -22.08 -0.49
N LEU A 555 -21.75 -21.77 -0.77
CA LEU A 555 -21.05 -20.66 -0.14
C LEU A 555 -21.70 -19.31 -0.46
N THR A 556 -22.22 -19.14 -1.68
CA THR A 556 -22.92 -17.92 -2.12
C THR A 556 -24.18 -17.71 -1.31
N SER A 557 -24.99 -18.76 -1.16
CA SER A 557 -26.19 -18.76 -0.32
C SER A 557 -25.85 -18.42 1.14
N LEU A 558 -24.80 -19.02 1.70
CA LEU A 558 -24.36 -18.75 3.07
C LEU A 558 -23.91 -17.29 3.26
N LEU A 559 -23.13 -16.76 2.32
CA LEU A 559 -22.66 -15.37 2.37
C LEU A 559 -23.81 -14.37 2.17
N GLN A 560 -24.80 -14.70 1.35
CA GLN A 560 -26.03 -13.93 1.21
C GLN A 560 -26.81 -13.90 2.54
N LYS A 561 -26.95 -15.03 3.23
CA LYS A 561 -27.57 -15.07 4.58
C LYS A 561 -26.78 -14.25 5.60
N ALA A 562 -25.45 -14.32 5.57
CA ALA A 562 -24.60 -13.50 6.44
C ALA A 562 -24.80 -12.00 6.16
N LYS A 563 -24.89 -11.60 4.89
CA LYS A 563 -25.22 -10.23 4.47
C LYS A 563 -26.58 -9.78 4.97
N GLU A 564 -27.60 -10.62 4.88
CA GLU A 564 -28.95 -10.27 5.31
C GLU A 564 -29.11 -10.19 6.83
N GLN A 565 -28.58 -11.17 7.56
CA GLN A 565 -28.75 -11.32 9.00
C GLN A 565 -27.79 -10.45 9.82
N HIS A 566 -26.54 -10.34 9.39
CA HIS A 566 -25.49 -9.63 10.12
C HIS A 566 -25.07 -8.31 9.47
N LYS A 567 -25.68 -7.97 8.32
CA LYS A 567 -25.43 -6.71 7.59
C LYS A 567 -23.96 -6.52 7.26
N ILE A 568 -23.29 -7.60 6.84
CA ILE A 568 -21.88 -7.54 6.43
C ILE A 568 -21.72 -6.78 5.11
N ASP A 569 -20.67 -5.99 5.02
CA ASP A 569 -20.22 -5.22 3.86
C ASP A 569 -19.00 -5.88 3.17
N GLY A 570 -18.47 -6.94 3.77
CA GLY A 570 -17.34 -7.68 3.24
C GLY A 570 -17.03 -8.97 3.97
N VAL A 571 -16.10 -9.72 3.39
CA VAL A 571 -15.73 -11.07 3.81
C VAL A 571 -14.23 -11.16 4.00
N VAL A 572 -13.79 -11.65 5.15
CA VAL A 572 -12.37 -11.91 5.46
C VAL A 572 -12.05 -13.35 5.13
N THR A 573 -10.97 -13.58 4.39
CA THR A 573 -10.44 -14.92 4.09
C THR A 573 -9.04 -15.07 4.66
N GLY A 574 -8.73 -16.28 5.13
CA GLY A 574 -7.39 -16.69 5.56
C GLY A 574 -6.48 -17.15 4.41
N ALA A 575 -6.85 -16.93 3.15
CA ALA A 575 -6.03 -17.35 2.01
C ALA A 575 -4.66 -16.63 2.03
N LEU A 576 -3.59 -17.41 2.23
CA LEU A 576 -2.20 -16.92 2.32
C LEU A 576 -1.50 -16.87 0.96
N PHE A 577 -1.56 -17.99 0.19
CA PHE A 577 -0.89 -18.13 -1.12
C PHE A 577 -1.75 -18.73 -2.25
N SER A 578 -2.92 -19.28 -1.96
CA SER A 578 -3.79 -19.88 -2.99
C SER A 578 -4.51 -18.85 -3.86
N GLN A 579 -3.99 -18.58 -5.06
CA GLN A 579 -4.65 -17.71 -6.05
C GLN A 579 -6.00 -18.28 -6.49
N TYR A 580 -6.10 -19.61 -6.49
CA TYR A 580 -7.32 -20.34 -6.83
C TYR A 580 -8.47 -20.07 -5.84
N GLN A 581 -8.20 -20.17 -4.52
CA GLN A 581 -9.21 -19.88 -3.50
C GLN A 581 -9.55 -18.39 -3.46
N ARG A 582 -8.54 -17.52 -3.54
CA ARG A 582 -8.72 -16.07 -3.49
C ARG A 582 -9.60 -15.56 -4.63
N SER A 583 -9.27 -15.89 -5.88
CA SER A 583 -10.01 -15.40 -7.06
C SER A 583 -11.47 -15.82 -7.08
N ARG A 584 -11.79 -17.02 -6.58
CA ARG A 584 -13.17 -17.52 -6.47
C ARG A 584 -13.97 -16.78 -5.41
N ILE A 585 -13.40 -16.58 -4.21
CA ILE A 585 -14.04 -15.83 -3.13
C ILE A 585 -14.24 -14.37 -3.55
N GLU A 586 -13.26 -13.75 -4.20
CA GLU A 586 -13.36 -12.39 -4.74
C GLU A 586 -14.50 -12.27 -5.75
N LYS A 587 -14.59 -13.20 -6.70
CA LYS A 587 -15.67 -13.22 -7.70
C LYS A 587 -17.06 -13.31 -7.05
N LEU A 588 -17.23 -14.24 -6.11
CA LEU A 588 -18.49 -14.43 -5.38
C LEU A 588 -18.86 -13.18 -4.57
N CYS A 589 -17.90 -12.62 -3.83
CA CYS A 589 -18.13 -11.41 -3.06
C CYS A 589 -18.58 -10.26 -3.97
N ASN A 590 -17.95 -10.08 -5.13
CA ASN A 590 -18.34 -9.05 -6.09
C ASN A 590 -19.78 -9.26 -6.61
N GLU A 591 -20.18 -10.49 -6.93
CA GLU A 591 -21.55 -10.82 -7.35
C GLU A 591 -22.58 -10.49 -6.25
N LEU A 592 -22.22 -10.69 -4.98
CA LEU A 592 -23.06 -10.35 -3.83
C LEU A 592 -22.95 -8.88 -3.40
N GLY A 593 -22.13 -8.05 -4.05
CA GLY A 593 -21.86 -6.67 -3.61
C GLY A 593 -21.23 -6.61 -2.21
N LEU A 594 -20.31 -7.53 -1.92
CA LEU A 594 -19.46 -7.62 -0.73
C LEU A 594 -18.01 -7.41 -1.14
N LYS A 595 -17.17 -6.81 -0.28
CA LYS A 595 -15.72 -6.74 -0.51
C LYS A 595 -14.98 -7.93 0.10
N ALA A 596 -14.17 -8.63 -0.68
CA ALA A 596 -13.27 -9.65 -0.14
C ALA A 596 -11.98 -9.02 0.43
N TYR A 597 -11.52 -9.54 1.57
CA TYR A 597 -10.29 -9.11 2.26
C TYR A 597 -9.41 -10.34 2.54
N ALA A 598 -8.20 -10.34 1.99
CA ALA A 598 -7.17 -11.37 2.23
C ALA A 598 -5.93 -10.71 2.87
N PRO A 599 -5.98 -10.35 4.17
CA PRO A 599 -4.96 -9.50 4.79
C PRO A 599 -3.60 -10.18 4.98
N LEU A 600 -3.56 -11.52 4.89
CA LEU A 600 -2.34 -12.31 5.07
C LEU A 600 -1.67 -12.67 3.73
N TRP A 601 -2.24 -12.20 2.61
CA TRP A 601 -1.76 -12.55 1.29
C TRP A 601 -0.30 -12.13 1.09
N HIS A 602 0.55 -13.06 0.66
CA HIS A 602 2.01 -12.89 0.52
C HIS A 602 2.79 -12.65 1.82
N LEU A 603 2.19 -12.91 2.99
CA LEU A 603 2.94 -12.90 4.24
C LEU A 603 3.96 -14.05 4.27
N GLU A 604 5.18 -13.77 4.73
CA GLU A 604 6.21 -14.81 4.86
C GLU A 604 5.83 -15.77 6.00
N GLN A 605 5.90 -17.07 5.72
CA GLN A 605 5.31 -18.15 6.53
C GLN A 605 5.97 -18.30 7.92
N GLU A 606 7.29 -18.17 8.02
CA GLU A 606 7.97 -18.19 9.30
C GLU A 606 7.59 -16.96 10.14
N SER A 607 7.56 -15.80 9.50
CA SER A 607 7.16 -14.53 10.12
C SER A 607 5.73 -14.62 10.65
N GLU A 608 4.81 -15.21 9.89
CA GLU A 608 3.44 -15.45 10.33
C GLU A 608 3.39 -16.24 11.64
N LEU A 609 4.03 -17.42 11.70
CA LEU A 609 4.02 -18.23 12.93
C LEU A 609 4.68 -17.51 14.10
N ARG A 610 5.80 -16.80 13.85
CA ARG A 610 6.48 -16.05 14.92
C ARG A 610 5.65 -14.86 15.41
N GLU A 611 4.89 -14.23 14.52
CA GLU A 611 3.99 -13.12 14.84
C GLU A 611 2.77 -13.61 15.62
N LEU A 612 2.13 -14.69 15.18
CA LEU A 612 1.07 -15.40 15.93
C LEU A 612 1.48 -15.65 17.39
N LEU A 613 2.67 -16.23 17.60
CA LEU A 613 3.17 -16.49 18.95
C LEU A 613 3.46 -15.22 19.74
N ARG A 614 3.88 -14.15 19.07
CA ARG A 614 4.14 -12.84 19.71
C ARG A 614 2.85 -12.17 20.14
N GLU A 615 1.80 -12.26 19.32
CA GLU A 615 0.48 -11.73 19.58
C GLU A 615 -0.33 -12.63 20.54
N GLY A 616 0.26 -13.71 21.06
CA GLY A 616 -0.34 -14.54 22.11
C GLY A 616 -1.33 -15.58 21.60
N PHE A 617 -1.24 -15.98 20.33
CA PHE A 617 -1.98 -17.15 19.83
C PHE A 617 -1.43 -18.44 20.43
N ILE A 618 -2.34 -19.32 20.85
CA ILE A 618 -2.06 -20.69 21.24
C ILE A 618 -2.65 -21.59 20.16
N ILE A 619 -1.77 -22.13 19.32
CA ILE A 619 -2.12 -22.98 18.18
C ILE A 619 -1.58 -24.39 18.39
N THR A 620 -2.26 -25.38 17.84
CA THR A 620 -1.85 -26.79 17.89
C THR A 620 -2.05 -27.45 16.53
N MET A 621 -1.32 -28.53 16.25
CA MET A 621 -1.53 -29.31 15.02
C MET A 621 -2.72 -30.26 15.19
N SER A 622 -3.72 -30.11 14.33
CA SER A 622 -4.95 -30.92 14.31
C SER A 622 -4.86 -32.11 13.35
N ALA A 623 -4.05 -31.99 12.29
CA ALA A 623 -3.59 -33.12 11.48
C ALA A 623 -2.15 -32.90 11.02
N ILE A 624 -1.49 -33.98 10.61
CA ILE A 624 -0.17 -34.01 10.00
C ILE A 624 -0.20 -34.95 8.80
N ALA A 625 0.52 -34.62 7.75
CA ALA A 625 0.68 -35.41 6.52
C ALA A 625 2.08 -35.23 5.87
N GLY A 626 3.00 -34.52 6.52
CA GLY A 626 4.36 -34.25 6.02
C GLY A 626 5.44 -35.12 6.65
N GLU A 627 6.44 -35.51 5.86
CA GLU A 627 7.64 -36.18 6.35
C GLU A 627 8.38 -35.30 7.36
N GLY A 628 8.87 -35.89 8.45
CA GLY A 628 9.45 -35.16 9.59
C GLY A 628 8.47 -34.81 10.72
N LEU A 629 7.16 -34.97 10.50
CA LEU A 629 6.14 -34.82 11.54
C LEU A 629 5.71 -36.18 12.09
N SER A 630 5.95 -36.41 13.37
CA SER A 630 5.50 -37.61 14.08
C SER A 630 4.24 -37.37 14.90
N LYS A 631 3.66 -38.44 15.44
CA LYS A 631 2.52 -38.41 16.37
C LYS A 631 2.65 -37.42 17.55
N GLU A 632 3.88 -37.04 17.92
CA GLU A 632 4.13 -36.13 19.06
C GLU A 632 3.76 -34.68 18.78
N TRP A 633 3.67 -34.30 17.50
CA TRP A 633 3.24 -32.98 17.07
C TRP A 633 1.74 -32.75 17.25
N LEU A 634 0.93 -33.80 17.13
CA LEU A 634 -0.52 -33.72 17.26
C LEU A 634 -0.96 -33.32 18.67
N GLY A 635 -1.74 -32.25 18.75
CA GLY A 635 -2.34 -31.78 20.01
C GLY A 635 -1.38 -31.04 20.94
N LYS A 636 -0.10 -30.89 20.56
CA LYS A 636 0.87 -30.10 21.33
C LYS A 636 0.84 -28.64 20.88
N PRO A 637 0.75 -27.67 21.82
CA PRO A 637 0.88 -26.26 21.47
C PRO A 637 2.21 -25.97 20.77
N ILE A 638 2.13 -25.28 19.64
CA ILE A 638 3.30 -24.82 18.90
C ILE A 638 3.90 -23.64 19.68
N GLY A 639 5.16 -23.78 20.10
CA GLY A 639 5.93 -22.72 20.73
C GLY A 639 7.15 -22.32 19.90
N LYS A 640 7.96 -21.38 20.38
CA LYS A 640 9.15 -20.89 19.65
C LYS A 640 10.09 -22.02 19.20
N GLN A 641 10.37 -22.98 20.09
CA GLN A 641 11.21 -24.14 19.78
C GLN A 641 10.63 -25.01 18.66
N ALA A 642 9.31 -25.21 18.67
CA ALA A 642 8.63 -25.97 17.63
C ALA A 642 8.73 -25.26 16.27
N VAL A 643 8.60 -23.93 16.23
CA VAL A 643 8.83 -23.14 15.01
C VAL A 643 10.27 -23.30 14.51
N ASP A 644 11.25 -23.23 15.40
CA ASP A 644 12.66 -23.41 15.03
C ASP A 644 12.94 -24.83 14.50
N GLU A 645 12.22 -25.85 14.98
CA GLU A 645 12.26 -27.21 14.44
C GLU A 645 11.65 -27.31 13.03
N LEU A 646 10.50 -26.66 12.78
CA LEU A 646 9.89 -26.59 11.45
C LEU A 646 10.78 -25.86 10.44
N VAL A 647 11.46 -24.79 10.86
CA VAL A 647 12.44 -24.08 10.03
C VAL A 647 13.61 -25.00 9.64
N LYS A 648 14.10 -25.83 10.56
CA LYS A 648 15.14 -26.82 10.26
C LYS A 648 14.65 -27.92 9.31
N LEU A 649 13.37 -28.28 9.34
CA LEU A 649 12.80 -29.19 8.35
C LEU A 649 12.84 -28.57 6.96
N ARG A 650 12.41 -27.30 6.81
CA ARG A 650 12.51 -26.55 5.55
C ARG A 650 13.95 -26.48 4.98
N GLU A 651 14.96 -26.40 5.84
CA GLU A 651 16.37 -26.40 5.39
C GLU A 651 16.85 -27.76 4.87
N LYS A 652 16.21 -28.86 5.31
CA LYS A 652 16.61 -30.23 4.98
C LYS A 652 15.76 -30.84 3.87
N MET A 653 14.51 -30.41 3.74
CA MET A 653 13.54 -30.93 2.78
C MET A 653 12.59 -29.81 2.34
N ASP A 654 11.90 -30.00 1.22
CA ASP A 654 10.94 -29.03 0.69
C ASP A 654 9.67 -29.01 1.55
N PHE A 655 9.77 -28.38 2.73
CA PHE A 655 8.76 -28.35 3.79
C PHE A 655 8.25 -26.92 4.00
N ASN A 656 6.94 -26.74 3.95
CA ASN A 656 6.32 -25.46 4.23
C ASN A 656 6.16 -25.22 5.74
N VAL A 657 6.83 -24.17 6.24
CA VAL A 657 6.85 -23.86 7.68
C VAL A 657 5.48 -23.51 8.22
N ALA A 658 4.57 -22.94 7.42
CA ALA A 658 3.20 -22.60 7.82
C ALA A 658 2.14 -23.59 7.27
N ALA A 659 2.59 -24.71 6.71
CA ALA A 659 1.77 -25.79 6.17
C ALA A 659 0.94 -25.49 4.91
N GLU A 660 1.31 -24.50 4.11
CA GLU A 660 0.60 -24.22 2.85
C GLU A 660 0.72 -25.36 1.81
N GLY A 661 1.67 -26.28 1.98
CA GLY A 661 1.82 -27.48 1.16
C GLY A 661 0.92 -28.64 1.60
N GLY A 662 0.11 -28.46 2.66
CA GLY A 662 -0.73 -29.51 3.24
C GLY A 662 0.01 -30.42 4.23
N GLU A 663 1.20 -30.02 4.69
CA GLU A 663 2.04 -30.82 5.59
C GLU A 663 1.38 -31.03 6.95
N TYR A 664 0.61 -30.05 7.43
CA TYR A 664 -0.18 -30.15 8.65
C TYR A 664 -1.36 -29.18 8.66
N GLU A 665 -2.35 -29.47 9.49
CA GLU A 665 -3.49 -28.58 9.74
C GLU A 665 -3.43 -28.04 11.16
N THR A 666 -3.99 -26.85 11.38
CA THR A 666 -3.93 -26.20 12.70
C THR A 666 -5.30 -26.01 13.33
N LEU A 667 -5.29 -25.91 14.66
CA LEU A 667 -6.42 -25.52 15.48
C LEU A 667 -5.99 -24.44 16.46
N VAL A 668 -6.74 -23.34 16.51
CA VAL A 668 -6.53 -22.26 17.49
C VAL A 668 -7.23 -22.61 18.80
N LEU A 669 -6.46 -22.79 19.86
CA LEU A 669 -6.96 -23.03 21.21
C LEU A 669 -7.22 -21.71 21.97
N ASP A 670 -6.41 -20.70 21.70
CA ASP A 670 -6.61 -19.36 22.25
C ASP A 670 -5.99 -18.29 21.34
N CYS A 671 -6.56 -17.08 21.34
CA CYS A 671 -5.99 -15.90 20.70
C CYS A 671 -6.54 -14.62 21.35
N PRO A 672 -6.01 -13.43 21.02
CA PRO A 672 -6.48 -12.15 21.58
C PRO A 672 -7.97 -11.88 21.38
N LEU A 673 -8.56 -12.39 20.29
CA LEU A 673 -9.99 -12.24 20.01
C LEU A 673 -10.87 -13.01 21.00
N PHE A 674 -10.34 -14.07 21.63
CA PHE A 674 -11.12 -14.95 22.48
C PHE A 674 -11.24 -14.35 23.88
N LYS A 675 -12.44 -14.36 24.46
CA LYS A 675 -12.68 -14.05 25.89
C LYS A 675 -12.48 -15.26 26.79
N LYS A 676 -12.54 -16.47 26.23
CA LYS A 676 -12.32 -17.75 26.91
C LYS A 676 -11.43 -18.63 26.05
N ARG A 677 -10.54 -19.41 26.65
CA ARG A 677 -9.71 -20.38 25.92
C ARG A 677 -10.46 -21.69 25.70
N LEU A 678 -10.13 -22.36 24.61
CA LEU A 678 -10.62 -23.68 24.27
C LEU A 678 -9.73 -24.76 24.90
N VAL A 679 -10.34 -25.69 25.63
CA VAL A 679 -9.67 -26.87 26.19
C VAL A 679 -10.23 -28.10 25.49
N VAL A 680 -9.34 -28.84 24.82
CA VAL A 680 -9.70 -29.99 23.99
C VAL A 680 -9.15 -31.26 24.61
N GLN A 681 -10.02 -32.25 24.83
CA GLN A 681 -9.66 -33.62 25.11
C GLN A 681 -9.78 -34.42 23.82
N ALA A 682 -8.64 -34.78 23.24
CA ALA A 682 -8.56 -35.51 21.98
C ALA A 682 -7.72 -36.78 22.12
N ALA A 683 -8.03 -37.78 21.29
CA ALA A 683 -7.14 -38.90 21.02
C ALA A 683 -6.35 -38.63 19.74
N ARG A 684 -5.13 -39.17 19.66
CA ARG A 684 -4.33 -39.16 18.43
C ARG A 684 -4.67 -40.40 17.62
N ALA A 685 -5.13 -40.23 16.39
CA ALA A 685 -5.35 -41.33 15.45
C ALA A 685 -4.31 -41.23 14.33
N MET A 686 -3.47 -42.26 14.19
CA MET A 686 -2.43 -42.32 13.16
C MET A 686 -2.88 -43.29 12.06
N GLU A 687 -2.72 -42.88 10.81
CA GLU A 687 -2.93 -43.74 9.63
C GLU A 687 -1.63 -44.43 9.23
N ASN A 688 -0.50 -43.73 9.37
CA ASN A 688 0.85 -44.25 9.24
C ASN A 688 1.81 -43.43 10.16
N GLU A 689 3.13 -43.57 10.00
CA GLU A 689 4.09 -42.89 10.88
C GLU A 689 4.12 -41.34 10.73
N ILE A 690 3.72 -40.82 9.57
CA ILE A 690 3.78 -39.39 9.20
C ILE A 690 2.41 -38.76 8.92
N THR A 691 1.34 -39.57 8.87
CA THR A 691 -0.03 -39.13 8.65
C THR A 691 -0.90 -39.46 9.85
N GLY A 692 -1.54 -38.44 10.43
CA GLY A 692 -2.42 -38.61 11.58
C GLY A 692 -3.24 -37.37 11.91
N ARG A 693 -4.26 -37.54 12.74
CA ARG A 693 -5.21 -36.48 13.12
C ARG A 693 -5.65 -36.55 14.57
N LEU A 694 -6.11 -35.41 15.10
CA LEU A 694 -6.77 -35.33 16.40
C LEU A 694 -8.25 -35.71 16.28
N VAL A 695 -8.64 -36.74 17.04
CA VAL A 695 -10.03 -37.12 17.23
C VAL A 695 -10.53 -36.51 18.54
N VAL A 696 -11.25 -35.40 18.42
CA VAL A 696 -11.75 -34.66 19.57
C VAL A 696 -12.90 -35.43 20.23
N ARG A 697 -12.73 -35.81 21.49
CA ARG A 697 -13.77 -36.50 22.29
C ARG A 697 -14.64 -35.51 23.06
N LYS A 698 -14.03 -34.43 23.54
CA LYS A 698 -14.70 -33.38 24.31
C LYS A 698 -13.95 -32.06 24.15
N ALA A 699 -14.68 -30.96 23.98
CA ALA A 699 -14.13 -29.62 23.98
C ALA A 699 -14.99 -28.70 24.87
N LEU A 700 -14.34 -27.81 25.60
CA LEU A 700 -15.00 -26.90 26.53
C LEU A 700 -14.28 -25.55 26.61
N LEU A 701 -15.04 -24.50 26.91
CA LEU A 701 -14.50 -23.15 27.12
C LEU A 701 -14.15 -22.95 28.59
N LYS A 702 -12.95 -22.44 28.85
CA LYS A 702 -12.46 -22.09 30.18
C LYS A 702 -12.06 -20.62 30.21
N ASP A 703 -12.26 -19.97 31.36
CA ASP A 703 -11.78 -18.60 31.55
C ASP A 703 -10.25 -18.55 31.45
N LYS A 704 -9.76 -17.41 30.97
CA LYS A 704 -8.35 -17.17 30.68
C LYS A 704 -7.52 -17.10 31.95
#